data_AF-A0A5C7PWN8-F1
#
_entry.id   AF-A0A5C7PWN8-F1
#
_cell.length_a   1.000
_cell.length_b   1.000
_cell.length_c   1.000
_cell.angle_alpha   90.00
_cell.angle_beta   90.00
_cell.angle_gamma   90.00
#
_symmetry.space_group_name_H-M   'P 1'
#
loop_
_entity.id
_entity.type
_entity.pdbx_description
1 polymer ?
#
loop_
_entity_poly.entity_id
_entity_poly.type
_entity_poly.pdbx_seq_one_letter_code
_entity_poly.pdbx_strand_id
1 'polypeptide(L)'
;MAQAVQCANQPAGNSTNACANTRFVTTAITAICSTTPSFCQTLLGYTFTAWYGAACNGSTDDTTAITNTIAATNAGGVMYVQNGQCLVSGSGSQIFLIATKVIKIRGYGMSVTGTTGTTFYIATGVPVSRDLFRITGTTGSNLRGYEFSEFNVTMQSGTGGRHVFHFDSTGGAATNFSEVLINRVYAAAGASAGGYSVYLNNTGGATIQGGFYNSDITQSWLGGGIGSTLTGDSIRVTNNIISTANAGVTINQVAGAGNFTVRNNNISGTAGCVVVTGAVSPVIEDNICEQQATNTEANNSMIDLIGSTSNISSAKILKNQVQANAATGNPTLVRVATATGTVIEGNRLATPAVYAAVVITAAATGTIYGADNTLVAGTITDGGTGTLQMVSVPFGSGGTAQVVRRSTAAGAFSVSQLAVTELGAINANTVVGNFTGSSANPAANAMPSCSTSTSALNYTSGTGVGCVAFGTAALQNTGTSGANVPLMNGTNTWSGGQLITTTTAGTAPFSVTSTDSGAVAGPILQIYRNSSSPAAADVLGNFQFLGNNTTPVSRAYGGFQVRLIDATPASEDGAFDFTAYVAGADGIRATVGNGFSVGTTTMLGIGTVNANTFLKSGIVAVGSLPTCNASTEGARYGVSDSNAASYTAGIGAIVAGGGATRVPVYCDGTNWRIG
;
A
#
# COMPACT_ATOMS: atom_id res chain seq x y z
N MET A 1 -51.18 8.51 -47.03
CA MET A 1 -51.35 7.68 -45.81
C MET A 1 -50.92 8.36 -44.51
N ALA A 2 -49.90 9.22 -44.44
CA ALA A 2 -49.57 9.95 -43.19
C ALA A 2 -50.76 10.74 -42.59
N GLN A 3 -51.63 11.32 -43.43
CA GLN A 3 -52.93 11.90 -42.99
C GLN A 3 -53.99 10.84 -42.62
N ALA A 4 -53.96 9.66 -43.24
CA ALA A 4 -54.84 8.55 -42.88
C ALA A 4 -54.48 7.94 -41.50
N VAL A 5 -53.19 7.97 -41.13
CA VAL A 5 -52.69 7.58 -39.79
C VAL A 5 -53.29 8.45 -38.68
N GLN A 6 -53.45 9.76 -38.91
CA GLN A 6 -54.16 10.64 -37.96
C GLN A 6 -55.67 10.39 -37.91
N CYS A 7 -56.29 9.98 -39.02
CA CYS A 7 -57.74 9.77 -39.11
C CYS A 7 -58.24 8.38 -38.72
N ALA A 8 -57.36 7.36 -38.69
CA ALA A 8 -57.70 6.01 -38.26
C ALA A 8 -57.83 5.87 -36.73
N ASN A 9 -57.19 6.77 -35.96
CA ASN A 9 -57.23 6.78 -34.49
C ASN A 9 -58.34 7.66 -33.88
N GLN A 10 -59.20 8.27 -34.69
CA GLN A 10 -60.35 9.06 -34.20
C GLN A 10 -61.56 8.14 -33.98
N PRO A 11 -62.18 8.14 -32.77
CA PRO A 11 -63.40 7.38 -32.50
C PRO A 11 -64.52 7.79 -33.46
N ALA A 12 -65.40 6.84 -33.80
CA ALA A 12 -66.40 6.94 -34.87
C ALA A 12 -67.44 8.09 -34.75
N GLY A 13 -67.32 8.99 -33.78
CA GLY A 13 -68.21 10.13 -33.56
C GLY A 13 -67.62 11.52 -33.83
N ASN A 14 -66.32 11.66 -34.15
CA ASN A 14 -65.70 12.97 -34.37
C ASN A 14 -65.00 13.06 -35.73
N SER A 15 -65.78 13.13 -36.82
CA SER A 15 -65.24 13.34 -38.16
C SER A 15 -65.31 14.81 -38.55
N THR A 16 -64.18 15.51 -38.49
CA THR A 16 -63.99 16.67 -39.36
C THR A 16 -64.02 16.19 -40.83
N ASN A 17 -64.52 17.03 -41.75
CA ASN A 17 -64.66 16.71 -43.19
C ASN A 17 -63.38 16.15 -43.84
N ALA A 18 -62.20 16.49 -43.29
CA ALA A 18 -60.91 15.97 -43.74
C ALA A 18 -60.76 14.45 -43.53
N CYS A 19 -61.21 13.90 -42.40
CA CYS A 19 -61.10 12.47 -42.13
C CYS A 19 -62.13 11.62 -42.87
N ALA A 20 -63.33 12.15 -43.13
CA ALA A 20 -64.34 11.48 -43.95
C ALA A 20 -63.89 11.34 -45.42
N ASN A 21 -63.36 12.41 -46.02
CA ASN A 21 -62.77 12.37 -47.37
C ASN A 21 -61.59 11.39 -47.44
N THR A 22 -60.74 11.38 -46.41
CA THR A 22 -59.60 10.44 -46.37
C THR A 22 -60.06 8.98 -46.32
N ARG A 23 -61.14 8.66 -45.58
CA ARG A 23 -61.72 7.30 -45.55
C ARG A 23 -62.34 6.91 -46.89
N PHE A 24 -63.13 7.79 -47.51
CA PHE A 24 -63.75 7.53 -48.82
C PHE A 24 -62.70 7.24 -49.91
N VAL A 25 -61.66 8.07 -50.00
CA VAL A 25 -60.56 7.90 -50.95
C VAL A 25 -59.82 6.57 -50.70
N THR A 26 -59.58 6.21 -49.43
CA THR A 26 -58.90 4.96 -49.08
C THR A 26 -59.73 3.72 -49.46
N THR A 27 -61.04 3.76 -49.22
CA THR A 27 -61.96 2.67 -49.60
C THR A 27 -62.07 2.53 -51.12
N ALA A 28 -62.20 3.64 -51.85
CA ALA A 28 -62.28 3.64 -53.31
C ALA A 28 -60.99 3.11 -53.96
N ILE A 29 -59.82 3.58 -53.50
CA ILE A 29 -58.53 3.06 -53.97
C ILE A 29 -58.43 1.56 -53.68
N THR A 30 -58.80 1.11 -52.47
CA THR A 30 -58.73 -0.31 -52.12
C THR A 30 -59.61 -1.18 -53.02
N ALA A 31 -60.82 -0.72 -53.36
CA ALA A 31 -61.74 -1.44 -54.25
C ALA A 31 -61.24 -1.51 -55.70
N ILE A 32 -60.60 -0.46 -56.21
CA ILE A 32 -59.98 -0.48 -57.54
C ILE A 32 -58.78 -1.42 -57.54
N CYS A 33 -57.91 -1.28 -56.54
CA CYS A 33 -56.67 -2.03 -56.45
C CYS A 33 -56.88 -3.52 -56.12
N SER A 34 -58.02 -3.92 -55.54
CA SER A 34 -58.33 -5.35 -55.37
C SER A 34 -58.68 -6.05 -56.68
N THR A 35 -59.08 -5.32 -57.72
CA THR A 35 -59.32 -5.89 -59.07
C THR A 35 -58.07 -5.81 -59.95
N THR A 36 -57.20 -4.82 -59.72
CA THR A 36 -55.95 -4.62 -60.50
C THR A 36 -54.73 -4.30 -59.62
N PRO A 37 -54.25 -5.23 -58.77
CA PRO A 37 -53.19 -4.94 -57.78
C PRO A 37 -51.87 -4.48 -58.40
N SER A 38 -51.48 -5.06 -59.55
CA SER A 38 -50.24 -4.73 -60.26
C SER A 38 -50.21 -3.30 -60.82
N PHE A 39 -51.35 -2.80 -61.29
CA PHE A 39 -51.49 -1.42 -61.75
C PHE A 39 -51.30 -0.45 -60.57
N CYS A 40 -51.97 -0.71 -59.44
CA CYS A 40 -51.85 0.12 -58.26
C CYS A 40 -50.44 0.12 -57.66
N GLN A 41 -49.78 -1.04 -57.63
CA GLN A 41 -48.38 -1.11 -57.22
C GLN A 41 -47.49 -0.23 -58.09
N THR A 42 -47.68 -0.25 -59.41
CA THR A 42 -46.89 0.54 -60.35
C THR A 42 -47.14 2.05 -60.15
N LEU A 43 -48.40 2.44 -59.94
CA LEU A 43 -48.79 3.84 -59.76
C LEU A 43 -48.38 4.41 -58.40
N LEU A 44 -48.52 3.62 -57.33
CA LEU A 44 -48.39 4.09 -55.95
C LEU A 44 -47.03 3.74 -55.31
N GLY A 45 -46.26 2.82 -55.91
CA GLY A 45 -44.92 2.45 -55.44
C GLY A 45 -44.88 1.59 -54.17
N TYR A 46 -46.03 1.08 -53.71
CA TYR A 46 -46.15 0.18 -52.56
C TYR A 46 -47.20 -0.90 -52.83
N THR A 47 -47.22 -1.95 -52.01
CA THR A 47 -48.28 -2.96 -51.99
C THR A 47 -49.08 -2.85 -50.69
N PHE A 48 -50.33 -3.27 -50.72
CA PHE A 48 -51.21 -3.28 -49.55
C PHE A 48 -51.96 -4.60 -49.47
N THR A 49 -51.94 -5.25 -48.30
CA THR A 49 -52.50 -6.61 -48.13
C THR A 49 -53.96 -6.73 -48.55
N ALA A 50 -54.76 -5.67 -48.36
CA ALA A 50 -56.18 -5.66 -48.75
C ALA A 50 -56.39 -5.81 -50.27
N TRP A 51 -55.43 -5.35 -51.08
CA TRP A 51 -55.49 -5.49 -52.54
C TRP A 51 -55.34 -6.94 -52.99
N TYR A 52 -54.72 -7.78 -52.16
CA TYR A 52 -54.51 -9.20 -52.45
C TYR A 52 -55.51 -10.09 -51.68
N GLY A 53 -56.57 -9.50 -51.11
CA GLY A 53 -57.68 -10.23 -50.51
C GLY A 53 -57.54 -10.54 -49.02
N ALA A 54 -56.57 -9.95 -48.32
CA ALA A 54 -56.49 -10.12 -46.86
C ALA A 54 -57.71 -9.45 -46.20
N ALA A 55 -58.39 -10.17 -45.31
CA ALA A 55 -59.51 -9.69 -44.52
C ALA A 55 -59.06 -9.08 -43.19
N CYS A 56 -58.09 -9.70 -42.51
CA CYS A 56 -57.59 -9.29 -41.20
C CYS A 56 -58.68 -9.07 -40.14
N ASN A 57 -59.64 -10.00 -40.11
CA ASN A 57 -60.79 -10.00 -39.19
C ASN A 57 -60.63 -10.96 -37.99
N GLY A 58 -59.45 -11.59 -37.84
CA GLY A 58 -59.14 -12.53 -36.77
C GLY A 58 -59.66 -13.97 -36.97
N SER A 59 -60.40 -14.23 -38.06
CA SER A 59 -61.03 -15.52 -38.35
C SER A 59 -60.72 -16.09 -39.74
N THR A 60 -60.55 -15.24 -40.74
CA THR A 60 -60.21 -15.63 -42.11
C THR A 60 -58.71 -15.83 -42.23
N ASP A 61 -58.27 -16.99 -42.74
CA ASP A 61 -56.84 -17.25 -42.97
C ASP A 61 -56.31 -16.37 -44.10
N ASP A 62 -55.51 -15.38 -43.74
CA ASP A 62 -54.93 -14.37 -44.62
C ASP A 62 -53.57 -14.79 -45.18
N THR A 63 -53.08 -16.00 -44.87
CA THR A 63 -51.73 -16.47 -45.24
C THR A 63 -51.48 -16.36 -46.74
N THR A 64 -52.41 -16.79 -47.58
CA THR A 64 -52.25 -16.74 -49.04
C THR A 64 -52.23 -15.30 -49.56
N ALA A 65 -53.13 -14.44 -49.08
CA ALA A 65 -53.19 -13.04 -49.48
C ALA A 65 -51.90 -12.28 -49.13
N ILE A 66 -51.38 -12.52 -47.92
CA ILE A 66 -50.13 -11.91 -47.45
C ILE A 66 -48.94 -12.46 -48.25
N THR A 67 -48.89 -13.76 -48.53
CA THR A 67 -47.85 -14.38 -49.37
C THR A 67 -47.83 -13.78 -50.78
N ASN A 68 -49.01 -13.58 -51.39
CA ASN A 68 -49.13 -12.93 -52.70
C ASN A 68 -48.68 -11.46 -52.66
N THR A 69 -48.99 -10.76 -51.56
CA THR A 69 -48.53 -9.38 -51.35
C THR A 69 -47.00 -9.32 -51.24
N ILE A 70 -46.38 -10.21 -50.46
CA ILE A 70 -44.92 -10.35 -50.34
C ILE A 70 -44.30 -10.61 -51.73
N ALA A 71 -44.87 -11.54 -52.50
CA ALA A 71 -44.39 -11.89 -53.84
C ALA A 71 -44.48 -10.70 -54.81
N ALA A 72 -45.57 -9.93 -54.76
CA ALA A 72 -45.75 -8.77 -55.63
C ALA A 72 -44.87 -7.57 -55.27
N THR A 73 -44.57 -7.36 -53.98
CA THR A 73 -43.79 -6.20 -53.53
C THR A 73 -42.43 -6.13 -54.22
N ASN A 74 -42.12 -4.99 -54.83
CA ASN A 74 -40.83 -4.76 -55.49
C ASN A 74 -39.67 -4.86 -54.49
N ALA A 75 -38.48 -5.28 -54.97
CA ALA A 75 -37.27 -5.24 -54.16
C ALA A 75 -37.00 -3.81 -53.66
N GLY A 76 -36.70 -3.64 -52.37
CA GLY A 76 -36.57 -2.35 -51.68
C GLY A 76 -37.90 -1.62 -51.43
N GLY A 77 -39.01 -2.15 -51.93
CA GLY A 77 -40.35 -1.56 -51.82
C GLY A 77 -41.01 -1.77 -50.46
N VAL A 78 -42.10 -1.02 -50.24
CA VAL A 78 -42.89 -1.07 -48.99
C VAL A 78 -44.15 -1.89 -49.21
N MET A 79 -44.40 -2.80 -48.29
CA MET A 79 -45.64 -3.54 -48.09
C MET A 79 -46.33 -3.01 -46.85
N TYR A 80 -47.52 -2.45 -47.04
CA TYR A 80 -48.40 -2.09 -45.94
C TYR A 80 -49.33 -3.26 -45.61
N VAL A 81 -49.49 -3.53 -44.32
CA VAL A 81 -50.43 -4.52 -43.80
C VAL A 81 -51.56 -3.77 -43.15
N GLN A 82 -52.82 -4.06 -43.47
CA GLN A 82 -53.96 -3.32 -42.91
C GLN A 82 -54.07 -3.40 -41.39
N ASN A 83 -54.81 -2.45 -40.81
CA ASN A 83 -55.26 -2.51 -39.43
C ASN A 83 -56.20 -3.71 -39.24
N GLY A 84 -56.07 -4.42 -38.13
CA GLY A 84 -56.83 -5.64 -37.85
C GLY A 84 -55.94 -6.84 -37.54
N GLN A 85 -56.58 -7.99 -37.30
CA GLN A 85 -55.92 -9.25 -36.96
C GLN A 85 -55.87 -10.16 -38.17
N CYS A 86 -54.73 -10.22 -38.84
CA CYS A 86 -54.52 -11.11 -39.97
C CYS A 86 -54.22 -12.52 -39.47
N LEU A 87 -55.20 -13.43 -39.56
CA LEU A 87 -55.03 -14.80 -39.08
C LEU A 87 -54.09 -15.55 -40.03
N VAL A 88 -53.03 -16.17 -39.51
CA VAL A 88 -52.01 -16.82 -40.33
C VAL A 88 -51.64 -18.20 -39.80
N SER A 89 -51.56 -19.19 -40.68
CA SER A 89 -51.32 -20.59 -40.30
C SER A 89 -50.05 -21.15 -40.93
N GLY A 90 -49.85 -20.94 -42.24
CA GLY A 90 -48.70 -21.43 -43.00
C GLY A 90 -48.62 -22.97 -43.12
N SER A 91 -47.54 -23.47 -43.70
CA SER A 91 -47.22 -24.90 -43.81
C SER A 91 -45.69 -25.12 -43.80
N GLY A 92 -45.23 -26.33 -43.46
CA GLY A 92 -43.79 -26.63 -43.39
C GLY A 92 -43.05 -25.88 -42.27
N SER A 93 -41.85 -25.38 -42.56
CA SER A 93 -40.97 -24.73 -41.57
C SER A 93 -41.19 -23.23 -41.36
N GLN A 94 -42.03 -22.57 -42.17
CA GLN A 94 -42.33 -21.15 -42.02
C GLN A 94 -43.75 -20.81 -42.47
N ILE A 95 -44.29 -19.70 -41.99
CA ILE A 95 -45.55 -19.13 -42.50
C ILE A 95 -45.26 -18.28 -43.73
N PHE A 96 -44.29 -17.38 -43.64
CA PHE A 96 -43.87 -16.50 -44.72
C PHE A 96 -42.38 -16.71 -45.02
N LEU A 97 -42.09 -17.05 -46.27
CA LEU A 97 -40.74 -17.09 -46.81
C LEU A 97 -40.45 -15.79 -47.56
N ILE A 98 -39.40 -15.09 -47.13
CA ILE A 98 -38.85 -13.93 -47.83
C ILE A 98 -37.46 -14.32 -48.32
N ALA A 99 -37.41 -14.88 -49.53
CA ALA A 99 -36.17 -15.32 -50.17
C ALA A 99 -35.71 -14.29 -51.21
N THR A 100 -34.41 -14.02 -51.24
CA THR A 100 -33.69 -13.27 -52.30
C THR A 100 -34.19 -11.85 -52.63
N LYS A 101 -35.14 -11.32 -51.86
CA LYS A 101 -35.76 -10.02 -52.12
C LYS A 101 -35.95 -9.22 -50.85
N VAL A 102 -35.26 -8.08 -50.76
CA VAL A 102 -35.43 -7.12 -49.68
C VAL A 102 -36.79 -6.43 -49.80
N ILE A 103 -37.56 -6.40 -48.73
CA ILE A 103 -38.83 -5.64 -48.64
C ILE A 103 -38.95 -4.97 -47.27
N LYS A 104 -39.81 -3.96 -47.19
CA LYS A 104 -40.17 -3.27 -45.94
C LYS A 104 -41.61 -3.61 -45.59
N ILE A 105 -41.87 -4.19 -44.42
CA ILE A 105 -43.22 -4.51 -43.96
C ILE A 105 -43.61 -3.53 -42.86
N ARG A 106 -44.68 -2.77 -43.10
CA ARG A 106 -45.19 -1.73 -42.20
C ARG A 106 -46.65 -1.96 -41.83
N GLY A 107 -46.96 -1.94 -40.54
CA GLY A 107 -48.32 -1.97 -40.04
C GLY A 107 -48.87 -0.59 -39.67
N TYR A 108 -49.98 -0.59 -38.94
CA TYR A 108 -50.72 0.60 -38.47
C TYR A 108 -50.56 0.88 -36.98
N GLY A 109 -49.45 0.41 -36.39
CA GLY A 109 -49.10 0.64 -35.00
C GLY A 109 -49.15 -0.62 -34.16
N MET A 110 -48.49 -0.53 -33.02
CA MET A 110 -48.33 -1.60 -32.04
C MET A 110 -49.31 -1.41 -30.87
N SER A 111 -49.83 -2.52 -30.33
CA SER A 111 -50.71 -2.57 -29.17
C SER A 111 -50.46 -3.82 -28.34
N VAL A 112 -50.28 -3.66 -27.04
CA VAL A 112 -50.01 -4.77 -26.10
C VAL A 112 -51.19 -5.75 -26.02
N THR A 113 -52.42 -5.31 -26.31
CA THR A 113 -53.60 -6.19 -26.32
C THR A 113 -53.79 -6.92 -27.65
N GLY A 114 -53.06 -6.53 -28.71
CA GLY A 114 -53.17 -7.13 -30.05
C GLY A 114 -54.51 -6.90 -30.77
N THR A 115 -55.42 -6.10 -30.19
CA THR A 115 -56.76 -5.81 -30.71
C THR A 115 -56.85 -4.50 -31.51
N THR A 116 -55.81 -3.67 -31.46
CA THR A 116 -55.70 -2.42 -32.21
C THR A 116 -54.39 -2.38 -32.98
N GLY A 117 -54.41 -1.75 -34.15
CA GLY A 117 -53.27 -1.74 -35.06
C GLY A 117 -53.20 -3.02 -35.90
N THR A 118 -52.07 -3.21 -36.57
CA THR A 118 -51.83 -4.40 -37.38
C THR A 118 -51.37 -5.54 -36.48
N THR A 119 -52.00 -6.71 -36.58
CA THR A 119 -51.58 -7.91 -35.84
C THR A 119 -51.46 -9.10 -36.79
N PHE A 120 -50.28 -9.70 -36.88
CA PHE A 120 -50.12 -11.06 -37.40
C PHE A 120 -50.57 -12.04 -36.32
N TYR A 121 -51.74 -12.64 -36.52
CA TYR A 121 -52.44 -13.45 -35.55
C TYR A 121 -52.22 -14.93 -35.88
N ILE A 122 -51.25 -15.56 -35.23
CA ILE A 122 -50.86 -16.93 -35.52
C ILE A 122 -51.97 -17.89 -35.08
N ALA A 123 -52.48 -18.69 -36.00
CA ALA A 123 -53.62 -19.57 -35.79
C ALA A 123 -53.36 -20.64 -34.71
N THR A 124 -54.44 -21.07 -34.05
CA THR A 124 -54.38 -22.15 -33.06
C THR A 124 -53.85 -23.44 -33.71
N GLY A 125 -52.94 -24.13 -33.02
CA GLY A 125 -52.36 -25.40 -33.51
C GLY A 125 -51.14 -25.24 -34.42
N VAL A 126 -50.64 -24.02 -34.65
CA VAL A 126 -49.38 -23.80 -35.37
C VAL A 126 -48.20 -24.41 -34.59
N PRO A 127 -47.42 -25.37 -35.17
CA PRO A 127 -46.34 -26.03 -34.45
C PRO A 127 -45.25 -25.07 -34.00
N VAL A 128 -44.62 -25.40 -32.87
CA VAL A 128 -43.48 -24.68 -32.28
C VAL A 128 -42.17 -24.80 -33.08
N SER A 129 -42.20 -25.53 -34.21
CA SER A 129 -41.07 -25.68 -35.14
C SER A 129 -41.16 -24.72 -36.34
N ARG A 130 -42.23 -23.93 -36.45
CA ARG A 130 -42.54 -23.12 -37.63
C ARG A 130 -42.25 -21.64 -37.39
N ASP A 131 -41.38 -21.05 -38.20
CA ASP A 131 -41.08 -19.62 -38.12
C ASP A 131 -42.23 -18.79 -38.70
N LEU A 132 -42.44 -17.55 -38.22
CA LEU A 132 -43.37 -16.64 -38.87
C LEU A 132 -42.75 -16.08 -40.16
N PHE A 133 -41.71 -15.26 -40.03
CA PHE A 133 -40.93 -14.75 -41.14
C PHE A 133 -39.59 -15.45 -41.18
N ARG A 134 -39.39 -16.32 -42.18
CA ARG A 134 -38.07 -16.84 -42.51
C ARG A 134 -37.49 -16.02 -43.66
N ILE A 135 -36.42 -15.29 -43.37
CA ILE A 135 -35.70 -14.45 -44.33
C ILE A 135 -34.43 -15.19 -44.73
N THR A 136 -34.26 -15.44 -46.02
CA THR A 136 -33.11 -16.21 -46.51
C THR A 136 -32.62 -15.71 -47.87
N GLY A 137 -31.47 -16.21 -48.30
CA GLY A 137 -30.83 -15.88 -49.57
C GLY A 137 -30.25 -17.10 -50.25
N THR A 138 -29.87 -16.94 -51.51
CA THR A 138 -29.02 -17.90 -52.22
C THR A 138 -27.55 -17.53 -52.04
N THR A 139 -26.64 -18.44 -52.40
CA THR A 139 -25.20 -18.20 -52.28
C THR A 139 -24.76 -16.85 -52.84
N GLY A 140 -24.04 -16.06 -52.04
CA GLY A 140 -23.54 -14.73 -52.42
C GLY A 140 -24.57 -13.60 -52.38
N SER A 141 -25.78 -13.83 -51.84
CA SER A 141 -26.81 -12.80 -51.73
C SER A 141 -26.33 -11.62 -50.88
N ASN A 142 -26.65 -10.39 -51.32
CA ASN A 142 -26.42 -9.17 -50.55
C ASN A 142 -27.74 -8.46 -50.29
N LEU A 143 -28.35 -8.75 -49.13
CA LEU A 143 -29.71 -8.35 -48.79
C LEU A 143 -29.68 -7.23 -47.74
N ARG A 144 -29.76 -5.99 -48.21
CA ARG A 144 -29.59 -4.79 -47.38
C ARG A 144 -30.86 -3.96 -47.30
N GLY A 145 -31.26 -3.53 -46.10
CA GLY A 145 -32.33 -2.56 -45.91
C GLY A 145 -33.72 -3.15 -45.63
N TYR A 146 -33.82 -4.34 -45.04
CA TYR A 146 -35.09 -4.86 -44.55
C TYR A 146 -35.65 -3.95 -43.46
N GLU A 147 -36.96 -3.77 -43.44
CA GLU A 147 -37.64 -3.06 -42.35
C GLU A 147 -38.86 -3.85 -41.92
N PHE A 148 -39.03 -4.02 -40.61
CA PHE A 148 -40.23 -4.55 -39.99
C PHE A 148 -40.67 -3.56 -38.92
N SER A 149 -41.81 -2.90 -39.12
CA SER A 149 -42.24 -1.85 -38.19
C SER A 149 -43.75 -1.71 -38.01
N GLU A 150 -44.13 -1.25 -36.82
CA GLU A 150 -45.49 -0.79 -36.50
C GLU A 150 -46.56 -1.90 -36.51
N PHE A 151 -46.25 -3.08 -35.97
CA PHE A 151 -47.23 -4.17 -35.87
C PHE A 151 -47.00 -5.09 -34.68
N ASN A 152 -48.01 -5.92 -34.41
CA ASN A 152 -48.01 -6.97 -33.40
C ASN A 152 -47.89 -8.35 -34.06
N VAL A 153 -47.35 -9.30 -33.29
CA VAL A 153 -47.33 -10.73 -33.58
C VAL A 153 -47.79 -11.43 -32.31
N THR A 154 -48.91 -12.13 -32.39
CA THR A 154 -49.48 -12.85 -31.24
C THR A 154 -50.16 -14.14 -31.68
N MET A 155 -50.52 -14.98 -30.72
CA MET A 155 -51.24 -16.24 -30.94
C MET A 155 -52.74 -16.04 -30.79
N GLN A 156 -53.52 -16.76 -31.59
CA GLN A 156 -54.98 -16.85 -31.42
C GLN A 156 -55.38 -17.51 -30.11
N SER A 157 -54.71 -18.60 -29.77
CA SER A 157 -54.77 -19.20 -28.44
C SER A 157 -53.53 -20.09 -28.21
N GLY A 158 -53.18 -20.29 -26.95
CA GLY A 158 -52.05 -21.14 -26.56
C GLY A 158 -50.69 -20.57 -26.99
N THR A 159 -49.76 -21.49 -27.29
CA THR A 159 -48.40 -21.18 -27.74
C THR A 159 -48.11 -21.86 -29.07
N GLY A 160 -47.40 -21.19 -29.95
CA GLY A 160 -47.05 -21.73 -31.26
C GLY A 160 -45.98 -20.87 -31.95
N GLY A 161 -45.51 -21.36 -33.09
CA GLY A 161 -44.40 -20.74 -33.79
C GLY A 161 -43.06 -20.91 -33.08
N ARG A 162 -41.98 -20.86 -33.86
CA ARG A 162 -40.60 -21.01 -33.38
C ARG A 162 -39.93 -19.64 -33.24
N HIS A 163 -39.60 -19.00 -34.36
CA HIS A 163 -39.06 -17.66 -34.40
C HIS A 163 -40.01 -16.68 -35.09
N VAL A 164 -40.12 -15.46 -34.60
CA VAL A 164 -40.93 -14.43 -35.29
C VAL A 164 -40.17 -13.90 -36.52
N PHE A 165 -38.94 -13.43 -36.32
CA PHE A 165 -38.02 -13.10 -37.40
C PHE A 165 -36.82 -14.04 -37.38
N HIS A 166 -36.69 -14.87 -38.40
CA HIS A 166 -35.55 -15.76 -38.57
C HIS A 166 -34.73 -15.31 -39.77
N PHE A 167 -33.63 -14.61 -39.51
CA PHE A 167 -32.64 -14.29 -40.53
C PHE A 167 -31.70 -15.47 -40.67
N ASP A 168 -31.92 -16.25 -41.72
CA ASP A 168 -31.31 -17.56 -41.92
C ASP A 168 -30.46 -17.54 -43.18
N SER A 169 -29.14 -17.41 -43.02
CA SER A 169 -28.22 -17.57 -44.16
C SER A 169 -27.87 -19.04 -44.40
N THR A 170 -28.33 -19.98 -43.55
CA THR A 170 -27.89 -21.37 -43.63
C THR A 170 -28.23 -22.08 -44.94
N GLY A 171 -29.26 -21.60 -45.63
CA GLY A 171 -29.65 -22.06 -46.97
C GLY A 171 -28.79 -21.54 -48.14
N GLY A 172 -27.92 -20.54 -47.92
CA GLY A 172 -27.10 -19.92 -48.97
C GLY A 172 -25.80 -19.35 -48.45
N ALA A 173 -24.67 -20.01 -48.75
CA ALA A 173 -23.35 -19.60 -48.30
C ALA A 173 -23.04 -18.14 -48.66
N ALA A 174 -22.36 -17.39 -47.77
CA ALA A 174 -22.05 -15.97 -48.00
C ALA A 174 -23.28 -15.04 -48.20
N THR A 175 -24.47 -15.42 -47.70
CA THR A 175 -25.63 -14.51 -47.68
C THR A 175 -25.43 -13.43 -46.62
N ASN A 176 -25.50 -12.16 -47.02
CA ASN A 176 -25.40 -10.99 -46.15
C ASN A 176 -26.78 -10.42 -45.84
N PHE A 177 -27.06 -10.18 -44.57
CA PHE A 177 -28.16 -9.36 -44.10
C PHE A 177 -27.57 -8.12 -43.41
N SER A 178 -27.80 -6.94 -43.96
CA SER A 178 -27.36 -5.70 -43.31
C SER A 178 -28.37 -4.57 -43.42
N GLU A 179 -28.18 -3.53 -42.60
CA GLU A 179 -29.09 -2.38 -42.55
C GLU A 179 -30.54 -2.81 -42.26
N VAL A 180 -30.70 -3.89 -41.50
CA VAL A 180 -32.00 -4.40 -41.07
C VAL A 180 -32.50 -3.52 -39.93
N LEU A 181 -33.77 -3.10 -40.01
CA LEU A 181 -34.45 -2.36 -38.96
C LEU A 181 -35.68 -3.14 -38.47
N ILE A 182 -35.67 -3.56 -37.22
CA ILE A 182 -36.87 -4.03 -36.51
C ILE A 182 -37.23 -2.94 -35.52
N ASN A 183 -38.36 -2.27 -35.72
CA ASN A 183 -38.70 -1.07 -34.98
C ASN A 183 -40.18 -1.02 -34.59
N ARG A 184 -40.49 -0.85 -33.30
CA ARG A 184 -41.88 -0.78 -32.81
C ARG A 184 -42.70 -2.01 -33.21
N VAL A 185 -42.15 -3.18 -32.91
CA VAL A 185 -42.83 -4.48 -33.07
C VAL A 185 -43.14 -5.05 -31.70
N TYR A 186 -44.36 -5.56 -31.53
CA TYR A 186 -44.73 -6.37 -30.36
C TYR A 186 -44.76 -7.84 -30.76
N ALA A 187 -43.77 -8.61 -30.33
CA ALA A 187 -43.75 -10.07 -30.49
C ALA A 187 -44.10 -10.72 -29.15
N ALA A 188 -45.32 -11.25 -29.03
CA ALA A 188 -45.78 -11.92 -27.82
C ALA A 188 -44.92 -13.17 -27.52
N ALA A 189 -44.69 -13.48 -26.25
CA ALA A 189 -43.92 -14.67 -25.85
C ALA A 189 -44.54 -15.96 -26.39
N GLY A 190 -45.88 -16.05 -26.39
CA GLY A 190 -46.61 -17.20 -26.94
C GLY A 190 -46.40 -17.44 -28.44
N ALA A 191 -45.97 -16.42 -29.20
CA ALA A 191 -45.68 -16.50 -30.63
C ALA A 191 -44.24 -16.95 -30.93
N SER A 192 -43.46 -17.28 -29.91
CA SER A 192 -42.08 -17.77 -30.01
C SER A 192 -41.87 -18.91 -29.02
N ALA A 193 -42.74 -19.92 -29.04
CA ALA A 193 -42.91 -20.96 -28.03
C ALA A 193 -41.65 -21.82 -27.75
N GLY A 194 -40.69 -21.25 -27.02
CA GLY A 194 -39.35 -21.81 -26.79
C GLY A 194 -38.30 -21.38 -27.81
N GLY A 195 -38.68 -20.63 -28.85
CA GLY A 195 -37.76 -19.99 -29.79
C GLY A 195 -37.58 -18.50 -29.48
N TYR A 196 -37.31 -17.66 -30.49
CA TYR A 196 -36.89 -16.26 -30.29
C TYR A 196 -37.78 -15.29 -31.07
N SER A 197 -38.00 -14.09 -30.54
CA SER A 197 -38.66 -13.04 -31.32
C SER A 197 -37.78 -12.62 -32.51
N VAL A 198 -36.46 -12.56 -32.29
CA VAL A 198 -35.49 -12.37 -33.37
C VAL A 198 -34.42 -13.45 -33.26
N TYR A 199 -34.25 -14.24 -34.31
CA TYR A 199 -33.18 -15.23 -34.41
C TYR A 199 -32.29 -14.92 -35.60
N LEU A 200 -31.00 -14.74 -35.31
CA LEU A 200 -29.97 -14.41 -36.27
C LEU A 200 -29.09 -15.66 -36.45
N ASN A 201 -29.26 -16.36 -37.56
CA ASN A 201 -28.65 -17.66 -37.79
C ASN A 201 -27.76 -17.65 -39.02
N ASN A 202 -26.44 -17.71 -38.80
CA ASN A 202 -25.48 -17.68 -39.89
C ASN A 202 -24.88 -19.06 -40.22
N THR A 203 -24.66 -19.36 -41.51
CA THR A 203 -23.88 -20.54 -41.94
C THR A 203 -22.38 -20.32 -41.82
N GLY A 204 -21.67 -21.35 -41.34
CA GLY A 204 -20.24 -21.54 -41.56
C GLY A 204 -19.35 -21.11 -40.40
N GLY A 205 -18.40 -21.98 -40.05
CA GLY A 205 -17.33 -21.65 -39.11
C GLY A 205 -16.37 -20.60 -39.70
N ALA A 206 -15.83 -19.75 -38.83
CA ALA A 206 -14.65 -18.86 -38.96
C ALA A 206 -14.37 -18.06 -40.25
N THR A 207 -15.12 -18.20 -41.36
CA THR A 207 -14.87 -17.45 -42.60
C THR A 207 -15.85 -16.29 -42.77
N ILE A 208 -15.24 -15.11 -42.82
CA ILE A 208 -15.70 -13.72 -42.91
C ILE A 208 -16.73 -13.36 -44.02
N GLN A 209 -17.28 -14.33 -44.76
CA GLN A 209 -18.22 -14.05 -45.86
C GLN A 209 -19.65 -14.42 -45.48
N GLY A 210 -20.51 -13.41 -45.36
CA GLY A 210 -21.93 -13.57 -45.05
C GLY A 210 -22.28 -13.33 -43.58
N GLY A 211 -23.57 -13.15 -43.32
CA GLY A 211 -24.13 -13.03 -41.97
C GLY A 211 -24.97 -11.79 -41.76
N PHE A 212 -25.49 -11.69 -40.53
CA PHE A 212 -26.24 -10.53 -40.06
C PHE A 212 -25.29 -9.52 -39.42
N TYR A 213 -25.29 -8.27 -39.88
CA TYR A 213 -24.42 -7.20 -39.38
C TYR A 213 -25.01 -5.81 -39.63
N ASN A 214 -24.44 -4.76 -39.04
CA ASN A 214 -24.80 -3.34 -39.25
C ASN A 214 -26.32 -3.10 -39.23
N SER A 215 -26.98 -3.52 -38.15
CA SER A 215 -28.44 -3.60 -38.08
C SER A 215 -28.98 -3.19 -36.71
N ASP A 216 -30.24 -2.77 -36.69
CA ASP A 216 -30.96 -2.20 -35.56
C ASP A 216 -32.18 -3.00 -35.16
N ILE A 217 -32.26 -3.36 -33.88
CA ILE A 217 -33.44 -3.93 -33.23
C ILE A 217 -33.82 -2.97 -32.11
N THR A 218 -34.91 -2.21 -32.29
CA THR A 218 -35.19 -1.07 -31.42
C THR A 218 -36.67 -0.84 -31.12
N GLN A 219 -36.93 -0.18 -29.98
CA GLN A 219 -38.27 0.29 -29.56
C GLN A 219 -39.36 -0.79 -29.60
N SER A 220 -38.99 -2.05 -29.39
CA SER A 220 -39.86 -3.21 -29.58
C SER A 220 -40.11 -3.95 -28.28
N TRP A 221 -41.21 -4.70 -28.24
CA TRP A 221 -41.51 -5.67 -27.17
C TRP A 221 -41.22 -7.08 -27.69
N LEU A 222 -40.25 -7.77 -27.09
CA LEU A 222 -39.72 -9.04 -27.61
C LEU A 222 -39.88 -10.15 -26.57
N GLY A 223 -41.00 -10.86 -26.62
CA GLY A 223 -41.37 -11.89 -25.65
C GLY A 223 -40.60 -13.21 -25.75
N GLY A 224 -39.91 -13.46 -26.88
CA GLY A 224 -39.05 -14.63 -27.08
C GLY A 224 -37.56 -14.34 -26.87
N GLY A 225 -37.18 -13.07 -26.66
CA GLY A 225 -35.78 -12.64 -26.62
C GLY A 225 -35.13 -12.59 -28.01
N ILE A 226 -33.82 -12.39 -28.01
CA ILE A 226 -32.99 -12.30 -29.21
C ILE A 226 -31.90 -13.37 -29.13
N GLY A 227 -31.87 -14.27 -30.12
CA GLY A 227 -30.82 -15.26 -30.25
C GLY A 227 -29.92 -14.95 -31.44
N SER A 228 -28.62 -15.19 -31.29
CA SER A 228 -27.67 -15.11 -32.39
C SER A 228 -26.76 -16.32 -32.43
N THR A 229 -26.38 -16.72 -33.63
CA THR A 229 -25.42 -17.77 -33.94
C THR A 229 -24.52 -17.29 -35.07
N LEU A 230 -23.22 -17.15 -34.79
CA LEU A 230 -22.16 -16.77 -35.73
C LEU A 230 -22.49 -15.50 -36.51
N THR A 231 -23.00 -14.48 -35.83
CA THR A 231 -23.33 -13.18 -36.45
C THR A 231 -22.08 -12.34 -36.74
N GLY A 232 -22.24 -11.32 -37.60
CA GLY A 232 -21.20 -10.35 -37.93
C GLY A 232 -21.25 -9.11 -37.03
N ASP A 233 -20.69 -8.01 -37.52
CA ASP A 233 -20.38 -6.82 -36.71
C ASP A 233 -21.54 -5.84 -36.51
N SER A 234 -21.37 -4.93 -35.55
CA SER A 234 -22.13 -3.66 -35.49
C SER A 234 -23.65 -3.84 -35.38
N ILE A 235 -24.08 -4.80 -34.57
CA ILE A 235 -25.50 -5.05 -34.28
C ILE A 235 -25.89 -4.24 -33.04
N ARG A 236 -27.03 -3.56 -33.10
CA ARG A 236 -27.52 -2.69 -32.03
C ARG A 236 -28.89 -3.14 -31.57
N VAL A 237 -28.99 -3.54 -30.31
CA VAL A 237 -30.25 -3.85 -29.62
C VAL A 237 -30.51 -2.72 -28.63
N THR A 238 -31.46 -1.84 -28.95
CA THR A 238 -31.64 -0.59 -28.19
C THR A 238 -33.08 -0.26 -27.83
N ASN A 239 -33.33 0.23 -26.62
CA ASN A 239 -34.64 0.75 -26.20
C ASN A 239 -35.79 -0.28 -26.31
N ASN A 240 -35.52 -1.56 -26.09
CA ASN A 240 -36.54 -2.62 -26.13
C ASN A 240 -37.03 -3.00 -24.74
N ILE A 241 -38.21 -3.61 -24.69
CA ILE A 241 -38.68 -4.40 -23.55
C ILE A 241 -38.58 -5.88 -23.94
N ILE A 242 -37.84 -6.66 -23.17
CA ILE A 242 -37.56 -8.07 -23.46
C ILE A 242 -37.98 -8.88 -22.25
N SER A 243 -39.02 -9.70 -22.38
CA SER A 243 -39.55 -10.52 -21.30
C SER A 243 -39.72 -11.95 -21.79
N THR A 244 -38.81 -12.85 -21.45
CA THR A 244 -38.66 -14.14 -22.12
C THR A 244 -38.28 -15.28 -21.18
N ALA A 245 -38.55 -16.52 -21.58
CA ALA A 245 -38.03 -17.71 -20.92
C ALA A 245 -36.56 -18.03 -21.32
N ASN A 246 -36.07 -17.44 -22.40
CA ASN A 246 -34.70 -17.59 -22.87
C ASN A 246 -33.76 -16.58 -22.17
N ALA A 247 -32.50 -16.55 -22.61
CA ALA A 247 -31.67 -15.38 -22.39
C ALA A 247 -32.32 -14.19 -23.10
N GLY A 248 -32.34 -13.02 -22.45
CA GLY A 248 -32.89 -11.81 -23.05
C GLY A 248 -32.22 -11.50 -24.39
N VAL A 249 -30.88 -11.49 -24.39
CA VAL A 249 -30.05 -11.41 -25.60
C VAL A 249 -28.90 -12.41 -25.50
N THR A 250 -28.80 -13.29 -26.50
CA THR A 250 -27.61 -14.12 -26.71
C THR A 250 -26.72 -13.48 -27.78
N ILE A 251 -25.45 -13.25 -27.45
CA ILE A 251 -24.43 -12.72 -28.35
C ILE A 251 -23.46 -13.84 -28.72
N ASN A 252 -23.51 -14.24 -29.98
CA ASN A 252 -22.59 -15.16 -30.61
C ASN A 252 -22.18 -14.60 -31.96
N GLN A 253 -20.96 -14.08 -32.02
CA GLN A 253 -20.36 -13.54 -33.23
C GLN A 253 -19.28 -14.50 -33.74
N VAL A 254 -19.01 -14.44 -35.05
CA VAL A 254 -17.83 -15.11 -35.63
C VAL A 254 -16.55 -14.59 -34.99
N ALA A 255 -15.46 -15.37 -35.03
CA ALA A 255 -14.19 -14.92 -34.50
C ALA A 255 -13.72 -13.64 -35.19
N GLY A 256 -13.32 -12.63 -34.40
CA GLY A 256 -12.90 -11.32 -34.90
C GLY A 256 -14.05 -10.32 -35.10
N ALA A 257 -15.30 -10.78 -35.15
CA ALA A 257 -16.44 -9.89 -35.25
C ALA A 257 -16.75 -9.20 -33.93
N GLY A 258 -17.14 -7.93 -34.00
CA GLY A 258 -17.31 -7.09 -32.82
C GLY A 258 -18.40 -6.04 -32.87
N ASN A 259 -18.44 -5.23 -31.82
CA ASN A 259 -19.40 -4.14 -31.63
C ASN A 259 -20.87 -4.59 -31.64
N PHE A 260 -21.17 -5.79 -31.12
CA PHE A 260 -22.55 -6.12 -30.75
C PHE A 260 -22.91 -5.35 -29.48
N THR A 261 -23.91 -4.48 -29.56
CA THR A 261 -24.27 -3.59 -28.45
C THR A 261 -25.70 -3.80 -28.00
N VAL A 262 -25.87 -3.91 -26.69
CA VAL A 262 -27.16 -4.05 -26.00
C VAL A 262 -27.28 -2.86 -25.07
N ARG A 263 -28.13 -1.89 -25.42
CA ARG A 263 -28.26 -0.63 -24.67
C ARG A 263 -29.67 -0.17 -24.35
N ASN A 264 -29.87 0.45 -23.19
CA ASN A 264 -31.14 1.07 -22.82
C ASN A 264 -32.35 0.12 -22.88
N ASN A 265 -32.14 -1.19 -22.70
CA ASN A 265 -33.22 -2.17 -22.72
C ASN A 265 -33.72 -2.45 -21.30
N ASN A 266 -34.99 -2.82 -21.18
CA ASN A 266 -35.55 -3.44 -19.99
C ASN A 266 -35.70 -4.95 -20.23
N ILE A 267 -34.94 -5.76 -19.52
CA ILE A 267 -34.76 -7.19 -19.79
C ILE A 267 -35.10 -8.03 -18.56
N SER A 268 -36.06 -8.93 -18.74
CA SER A 268 -36.47 -9.96 -17.79
C SER A 268 -36.46 -11.32 -18.49
N GLY A 269 -35.28 -11.94 -18.54
CA GLY A 269 -35.08 -13.26 -19.16
C GLY A 269 -34.82 -14.33 -18.11
N THR A 270 -35.54 -15.46 -18.13
CA THR A 270 -35.31 -16.50 -17.11
C THR A 270 -34.02 -17.27 -17.32
N ALA A 271 -33.41 -17.26 -18.51
CA ALA A 271 -32.11 -17.89 -18.77
C ALA A 271 -30.99 -16.84 -18.90
N GLY A 272 -31.05 -15.78 -18.10
CA GLY A 272 -30.09 -14.69 -18.05
C GLY A 272 -30.55 -13.44 -18.82
N CYS A 273 -29.98 -12.30 -18.45
CA CYS A 273 -30.21 -11.03 -19.11
C CYS A 273 -29.46 -10.96 -20.45
N VAL A 274 -28.14 -11.11 -20.41
CA VAL A 274 -27.28 -11.13 -21.60
C VAL A 274 -26.25 -12.24 -21.48
N VAL A 275 -26.22 -13.14 -22.47
CA VAL A 275 -25.27 -14.26 -22.50
C VAL A 275 -24.39 -14.11 -23.73
N VAL A 276 -23.07 -14.06 -23.51
CA VAL A 276 -22.07 -13.89 -24.56
C VAL A 276 -21.22 -15.14 -24.66
N THR A 277 -21.26 -15.81 -25.79
CA THR A 277 -20.47 -17.03 -26.04
C THR A 277 -19.26 -16.78 -26.93
N GLY A 278 -19.18 -15.63 -27.60
CA GLY A 278 -18.00 -15.20 -28.37
C GLY A 278 -18.25 -13.88 -29.09
N ALA A 279 -17.37 -12.89 -28.90
CA ALA A 279 -17.48 -11.55 -29.49
C ALA A 279 -16.22 -10.69 -29.23
N VAL A 280 -15.91 -9.75 -30.12
CA VAL A 280 -14.92 -8.70 -29.92
C VAL A 280 -15.61 -7.38 -29.52
N SER A 281 -15.18 -6.77 -28.43
CA SER A 281 -15.75 -5.52 -27.90
C SER A 281 -17.28 -5.50 -27.79
N PRO A 282 -17.96 -6.55 -27.28
CA PRO A 282 -19.40 -6.46 -27.01
C PRO A 282 -19.65 -5.38 -25.94
N VAL A 283 -20.73 -4.61 -26.11
CA VAL A 283 -21.10 -3.56 -25.15
C VAL A 283 -22.47 -3.83 -24.57
N ILE A 284 -22.53 -3.93 -23.25
CA ILE A 284 -23.74 -4.11 -22.46
C ILE A 284 -23.84 -2.90 -21.56
N GLU A 285 -24.67 -1.93 -21.93
CA GLU A 285 -24.64 -0.61 -21.32
C GLU A 285 -26.04 -0.05 -21.01
N ASP A 286 -26.23 0.57 -19.84
CA ASP A 286 -27.49 1.24 -19.46
C ASP A 286 -28.74 0.35 -19.57
N ASN A 287 -28.61 -0.96 -19.36
CA ASN A 287 -29.76 -1.88 -19.33
C ASN A 287 -30.29 -2.06 -17.90
N ILE A 288 -31.59 -2.32 -17.81
CA ILE A 288 -32.25 -2.80 -16.60
C ILE A 288 -32.44 -4.31 -16.77
N CYS A 289 -31.81 -5.09 -15.92
CA CYS A 289 -31.88 -6.54 -15.90
C CYS A 289 -32.54 -6.99 -14.58
N GLU A 290 -33.69 -7.65 -14.64
CA GLU A 290 -34.37 -8.18 -13.46
C GLU A 290 -34.68 -9.67 -13.60
N GLN A 291 -34.22 -10.48 -12.64
CA GLN A 291 -34.61 -11.88 -12.52
C GLN A 291 -35.85 -12.01 -11.64
N GLN A 292 -36.97 -12.43 -12.22
CA GLN A 292 -38.25 -12.62 -11.52
C GLN A 292 -38.64 -14.10 -11.29
N ALA A 293 -37.96 -15.05 -11.94
CA ALA A 293 -38.16 -16.48 -11.77
C ALA A 293 -36.83 -17.20 -11.52
N THR A 294 -36.82 -18.51 -11.25
CA THR A 294 -35.57 -19.26 -11.11
C THR A 294 -34.71 -19.11 -12.37
N ASN A 295 -33.46 -18.69 -12.20
CA ASN A 295 -32.54 -18.57 -13.33
C ASN A 295 -32.20 -19.96 -13.89
N THR A 296 -32.37 -20.12 -15.20
CA THR A 296 -32.12 -21.35 -15.96
C THR A 296 -30.90 -21.24 -16.87
N GLU A 297 -30.17 -20.12 -16.82
CA GLU A 297 -28.86 -20.01 -17.46
C GLU A 297 -27.92 -21.08 -16.89
N ALA A 298 -27.12 -21.72 -17.74
CA ALA A 298 -26.35 -22.91 -17.38
C ALA A 298 -25.30 -22.65 -16.29
N ASN A 299 -24.73 -21.45 -16.25
CA ASN A 299 -23.81 -21.01 -15.19
C ASN A 299 -24.52 -20.22 -14.08
N ASN A 300 -25.86 -20.19 -14.09
CA ASN A 300 -26.69 -19.44 -13.17
C ASN A 300 -26.27 -17.96 -13.09
N SER A 301 -26.03 -17.32 -14.23
CA SER A 301 -25.60 -15.92 -14.31
C SER A 301 -26.61 -15.04 -15.06
N MET A 302 -26.70 -13.76 -14.67
CA MET A 302 -27.53 -12.75 -15.34
C MET A 302 -26.83 -12.16 -16.55
N ILE A 303 -25.59 -11.71 -16.37
CA ILE A 303 -24.71 -11.31 -17.46
C ILE A 303 -23.56 -12.30 -17.47
N ASP A 304 -23.45 -13.13 -18.51
CA ASP A 304 -22.45 -14.19 -18.58
C ASP A 304 -21.56 -14.04 -19.80
N LEU A 305 -20.26 -13.82 -19.57
CA LEU A 305 -19.24 -13.83 -20.61
C LEU A 305 -18.56 -15.21 -20.63
N ILE A 306 -19.17 -16.15 -21.36
CA ILE A 306 -18.79 -17.57 -21.39
C ILE A 306 -17.52 -17.81 -22.22
N GLY A 307 -17.48 -17.27 -23.45
CA GLY A 307 -16.36 -17.43 -24.38
C GLY A 307 -16.18 -18.85 -24.94
N SER A 308 -17.25 -19.65 -25.05
CA SER A 308 -17.20 -21.03 -25.53
C SER A 308 -17.11 -21.19 -27.06
N THR A 309 -17.56 -20.19 -27.84
CA THR A 309 -17.50 -20.22 -29.31
C THR A 309 -16.25 -19.52 -29.85
N SER A 310 -15.88 -18.39 -29.25
CA SER A 310 -14.64 -17.68 -29.54
C SER A 310 -14.23 -16.86 -28.31
N ASN A 311 -12.94 -16.51 -28.20
CA ASN A 311 -12.47 -15.66 -27.11
C ASN A 311 -13.23 -14.33 -27.12
N ILE A 312 -13.77 -13.96 -25.96
CA ILE A 312 -14.35 -12.64 -25.77
C ILE A 312 -13.21 -11.66 -25.48
N SER A 313 -13.11 -10.56 -26.22
CA SER A 313 -12.08 -9.55 -25.97
C SER A 313 -12.69 -8.16 -25.79
N SER A 314 -12.14 -7.35 -24.89
CA SER A 314 -12.53 -5.95 -24.65
C SER A 314 -14.03 -5.71 -24.38
N ALA A 315 -14.71 -6.69 -23.76
CA ALA A 315 -16.12 -6.55 -23.40
C ALA A 315 -16.34 -5.38 -22.43
N LYS A 316 -17.46 -4.69 -22.55
CA LYS A 316 -17.83 -3.57 -21.67
C LYS A 316 -19.18 -3.84 -21.04
N ILE A 317 -19.22 -3.83 -19.70
CA ILE A 317 -20.43 -3.95 -18.89
C ILE A 317 -20.54 -2.65 -18.08
N LEU A 318 -21.34 -1.71 -18.57
CA LEU A 318 -21.33 -0.33 -18.10
C LEU A 318 -22.70 0.11 -17.61
N LYS A 319 -22.78 0.72 -16.43
CA LYS A 319 -23.97 1.46 -15.97
C LYS A 319 -25.29 0.66 -15.97
N ASN A 320 -25.22 -0.67 -15.96
CA ASN A 320 -26.41 -1.49 -15.92
C ASN A 320 -26.97 -1.53 -14.50
N GLN A 321 -28.29 -1.61 -14.38
CA GLN A 321 -28.95 -2.01 -13.14
C GLN A 321 -29.31 -3.49 -13.25
N VAL A 322 -28.62 -4.34 -12.48
CA VAL A 322 -28.85 -5.78 -12.48
C VAL A 322 -29.32 -6.20 -11.10
N GLN A 323 -30.49 -6.83 -11.04
CA GLN A 323 -31.06 -7.30 -9.79
C GLN A 323 -31.71 -8.68 -9.91
N ALA A 324 -31.72 -9.42 -8.81
CA ALA A 324 -32.42 -10.69 -8.71
C ALA A 324 -33.33 -10.71 -7.49
N ASN A 325 -34.55 -11.22 -7.66
CA ASN A 325 -35.49 -11.38 -6.54
C ASN A 325 -35.08 -12.53 -5.62
N ALA A 326 -35.54 -12.49 -4.37
CA ALA A 326 -35.40 -13.62 -3.46
C ALA A 326 -36.07 -14.87 -4.07
N ALA A 327 -35.52 -16.05 -3.77
CA ALA A 327 -35.98 -17.36 -4.30
C ALA A 327 -35.79 -17.60 -5.82
N THR A 328 -34.95 -16.80 -6.50
CA THR A 328 -34.63 -17.01 -7.93
C THR A 328 -33.40 -17.87 -8.22
N GLY A 329 -32.88 -18.60 -7.21
CA GLY A 329 -31.72 -19.48 -7.35
C GLY A 329 -30.36 -18.80 -7.13
N ASN A 330 -30.35 -17.60 -6.55
CA ASN A 330 -29.13 -16.82 -6.23
C ASN A 330 -28.19 -16.66 -7.44
N PRO A 331 -28.67 -16.11 -8.58
CA PRO A 331 -27.85 -15.99 -9.77
C PRO A 331 -26.69 -15.02 -9.55
N THR A 332 -25.52 -15.37 -10.07
CA THR A 332 -24.40 -14.42 -10.19
C THR A 332 -24.84 -13.29 -11.11
N LEU A 333 -24.63 -12.03 -10.73
CA LEU A 333 -25.15 -10.92 -11.56
C LEU A 333 -24.25 -10.64 -12.75
N VAL A 334 -22.94 -10.71 -12.55
CA VAL A 334 -21.94 -10.60 -13.62
C VAL A 334 -20.91 -11.70 -13.49
N ARG A 335 -20.79 -12.54 -14.50
CA ARG A 335 -19.76 -13.57 -14.58
C ARG A 335 -18.86 -13.33 -15.79
N VAL A 336 -17.56 -13.29 -15.53
CA VAL A 336 -16.49 -13.18 -16.53
C VAL A 336 -15.73 -14.50 -16.54
N ALA A 337 -16.07 -15.39 -17.49
CA ALA A 337 -15.41 -16.67 -17.66
C ALA A 337 -14.20 -16.55 -18.59
N THR A 338 -14.33 -16.96 -19.85
CA THR A 338 -13.23 -16.91 -20.85
C THR A 338 -13.27 -15.59 -21.61
N ALA A 339 -12.75 -14.53 -20.99
CA ALA A 339 -12.69 -13.20 -21.60
C ALA A 339 -11.39 -12.44 -21.25
N THR A 340 -10.91 -11.63 -22.19
CA THR A 340 -9.71 -10.80 -22.06
C THR A 340 -10.07 -9.31 -22.09
N GLY A 341 -9.58 -8.52 -21.15
CA GLY A 341 -9.73 -7.06 -21.17
C GLY A 341 -11.15 -6.56 -20.89
N THR A 342 -11.96 -7.31 -20.15
CA THR A 342 -13.34 -6.91 -19.82
C THR A 342 -13.35 -5.71 -18.88
N VAL A 343 -14.17 -4.69 -19.15
CA VAL A 343 -14.39 -3.55 -18.26
C VAL A 343 -15.78 -3.67 -17.62
N ILE A 344 -15.83 -3.63 -16.29
CA ILE A 344 -17.07 -3.60 -15.50
C ILE A 344 -17.08 -2.26 -14.74
N GLU A 345 -17.96 -1.32 -15.09
CA GLU A 345 -17.91 0.03 -14.52
C GLU A 345 -19.28 0.67 -14.32
N GLY A 346 -19.49 1.39 -13.22
CA GLY A 346 -20.70 2.16 -12.96
C GLY A 346 -21.98 1.34 -12.77
N ASN A 347 -21.90 0.01 -12.64
CA ASN A 347 -23.09 -0.84 -12.55
C ASN A 347 -23.69 -0.83 -11.14
N ARG A 348 -25.02 -0.89 -11.03
CA ARG A 348 -25.72 -1.18 -9.77
C ARG A 348 -26.11 -2.65 -9.74
N LEU A 349 -25.52 -3.41 -8.82
CA LEU A 349 -25.65 -4.86 -8.71
C LEU A 349 -26.34 -5.20 -7.37
N ALA A 350 -27.56 -5.73 -7.43
CA ALA A 350 -28.39 -6.00 -6.27
C ALA A 350 -28.78 -7.48 -6.15
N THR A 351 -28.11 -8.20 -5.25
CA THR A 351 -28.46 -9.59 -4.93
C THR A 351 -29.46 -9.64 -3.75
N PRO A 352 -30.31 -10.68 -3.66
CA PRO A 352 -31.26 -10.84 -2.55
C PRO A 352 -30.61 -11.35 -1.24
N ALA A 353 -29.37 -11.85 -1.31
CA ALA A 353 -28.58 -12.33 -0.17
C ALA A 353 -27.08 -12.06 -0.42
N VAL A 354 -26.25 -12.27 0.59
CA VAL A 354 -24.79 -12.08 0.47
C VAL A 354 -24.16 -13.30 -0.21
N TYR A 355 -23.91 -13.18 -1.51
CA TYR A 355 -23.14 -14.14 -2.31
C TYR A 355 -22.36 -13.39 -3.40
N ALA A 356 -21.55 -14.09 -4.22
CA ALA A 356 -20.77 -13.44 -5.26
C ALA A 356 -21.67 -12.80 -6.33
N ALA A 357 -21.82 -11.47 -6.27
CA ALA A 357 -22.53 -10.69 -7.27
C ALA A 357 -21.72 -10.60 -8.57
N VAL A 358 -20.39 -10.58 -8.43
CA VAL A 358 -19.44 -10.59 -9.54
C VAL A 358 -18.47 -11.75 -9.39
N VAL A 359 -18.33 -12.56 -10.42
CA VAL A 359 -17.37 -13.67 -10.48
C VAL A 359 -16.46 -13.50 -11.68
N ILE A 360 -15.17 -13.31 -11.43
CA ILE A 360 -14.12 -13.32 -12.45
C ILE A 360 -13.37 -14.64 -12.28
N THR A 361 -13.46 -15.53 -13.26
CA THR A 361 -12.86 -16.88 -13.18
C THR A 361 -11.37 -16.86 -13.50
N ALA A 362 -10.67 -17.96 -13.22
CA ALA A 362 -9.25 -18.12 -13.56
C ALA A 362 -8.95 -18.12 -15.07
N ALA A 363 -9.95 -18.34 -15.92
CA ALA A 363 -9.79 -18.23 -17.37
C ALA A 363 -9.84 -16.76 -17.87
N ALA A 364 -10.25 -15.81 -17.03
CA ALA A 364 -10.32 -14.41 -17.38
C ALA A 364 -8.94 -13.74 -17.25
N THR A 365 -8.64 -12.82 -18.16
CA THR A 365 -7.36 -12.10 -18.19
C THR A 365 -7.57 -10.60 -18.35
N GLY A 366 -6.85 -9.79 -17.56
CA GLY A 366 -6.85 -8.33 -17.71
C GLY A 366 -8.22 -7.67 -17.47
N THR A 367 -9.09 -8.26 -16.64
CA THR A 367 -10.38 -7.64 -16.29
C THR A 367 -10.15 -6.33 -15.53
N ILE A 368 -10.80 -5.25 -15.94
CA ILE A 368 -10.83 -3.98 -15.22
C ILE A 368 -12.17 -3.87 -14.50
N TYR A 369 -12.13 -4.03 -13.17
CA TYR A 369 -13.25 -3.67 -12.31
C TYR A 369 -13.17 -2.17 -12.02
N GLY A 370 -13.86 -1.39 -12.83
CA GLY A 370 -13.82 0.07 -12.83
C GLY A 370 -14.50 0.73 -11.64
N ALA A 371 -14.53 2.05 -11.67
CA ALA A 371 -15.11 2.91 -10.66
C ALA A 371 -16.64 2.77 -10.58
N ASP A 372 -17.22 3.28 -9.49
CA ASP A 372 -18.65 3.54 -9.32
C ASP A 372 -19.59 2.33 -9.47
N ASN A 373 -19.06 1.11 -9.48
CA ASN A 373 -19.87 -0.08 -9.31
C ASN A 373 -20.42 -0.13 -7.87
N THR A 374 -21.74 -0.23 -7.73
CA THR A 374 -22.42 -0.32 -6.44
C THR A 374 -22.93 -1.74 -6.23
N LEU A 375 -22.39 -2.43 -5.23
CA LEU A 375 -22.95 -3.67 -4.72
C LEU A 375 -23.96 -3.34 -3.61
N VAL A 376 -25.26 -3.59 -3.83
CA VAL A 376 -26.29 -3.39 -2.79
C VAL A 376 -26.17 -4.48 -1.72
N ALA A 377 -25.88 -5.70 -2.17
CA ALA A 377 -25.51 -6.85 -1.35
C ALA A 377 -24.56 -7.73 -2.18
N GLY A 378 -23.87 -8.65 -1.51
CA GLY A 378 -22.98 -9.61 -2.15
C GLY A 378 -21.50 -9.20 -2.18
N THR A 379 -20.69 -10.08 -2.75
CA THR A 379 -19.23 -9.97 -2.82
C THR A 379 -18.73 -10.04 -4.27
N ILE A 380 -17.45 -9.74 -4.44
CA ILE A 380 -16.72 -10.04 -5.68
C ILE A 380 -15.91 -11.32 -5.42
N THR A 381 -15.77 -12.16 -6.42
CA THR A 381 -14.80 -13.27 -6.40
C THR A 381 -13.94 -13.13 -7.64
N ASP A 382 -12.62 -13.10 -7.44
CA ASP A 382 -11.65 -12.88 -8.50
C ASP A 382 -10.58 -13.96 -8.45
N GLY A 383 -10.56 -14.80 -9.49
CA GLY A 383 -9.47 -15.72 -9.79
C GLY A 383 -8.72 -15.34 -11.07
N GLY A 384 -9.08 -14.22 -11.71
CA GLY A 384 -8.53 -13.80 -13.00
C GLY A 384 -7.07 -13.39 -12.92
N THR A 385 -6.35 -13.53 -14.03
CA THR A 385 -4.95 -13.09 -14.12
C THR A 385 -4.88 -11.63 -14.56
N GLY A 386 -4.19 -10.78 -13.79
CA GLY A 386 -4.02 -9.37 -14.13
C GLY A 386 -5.28 -8.53 -13.98
N THR A 387 -6.24 -8.95 -13.15
CA THR A 387 -7.41 -8.12 -12.81
C THR A 387 -6.95 -6.81 -12.15
N LEU A 388 -7.44 -5.68 -12.65
CA LEU A 388 -7.21 -4.35 -12.09
C LEU A 388 -8.51 -3.85 -11.48
N GLN A 389 -8.49 -3.49 -10.20
CA GLN A 389 -9.62 -2.83 -9.55
C GLN A 389 -9.33 -1.33 -9.44
N MET A 390 -10.16 -0.50 -10.08
CA MET A 390 -10.15 0.95 -9.86
C MET A 390 -10.94 1.27 -8.59
N VAL A 391 -10.43 2.21 -7.79
CA VAL A 391 -11.06 2.64 -6.54
C VAL A 391 -11.37 4.13 -6.65
N SER A 392 -12.64 4.49 -6.58
CA SER A 392 -13.04 5.89 -6.42
C SER A 392 -12.66 6.36 -5.02
N VAL A 393 -11.63 7.19 -4.92
CA VAL A 393 -11.21 7.82 -3.66
C VAL A 393 -11.99 9.13 -3.53
N PRO A 394 -12.93 9.26 -2.57
CA PRO A 394 -13.73 10.48 -2.45
C PRO A 394 -12.82 11.67 -2.14
N PHE A 395 -12.72 12.62 -3.08
CA PHE A 395 -12.07 13.90 -2.83
C PHE A 395 -12.94 14.70 -1.84
N GLY A 396 -12.40 15.04 -0.66
CA GLY A 396 -12.95 16.11 0.17
C GLY A 396 -13.72 15.76 1.45
N SER A 397 -13.78 14.51 1.92
CA SER A 397 -14.35 14.23 3.25
C SER A 397 -13.32 14.39 4.40
N GLY A 398 -12.93 15.64 4.67
CA GLY A 398 -12.58 16.16 6.01
C GLY A 398 -11.74 15.32 6.99
N GLY A 399 -10.68 14.62 6.58
CA GLY A 399 -9.77 13.96 7.54
C GLY A 399 -8.53 13.37 6.87
N THR A 400 -7.36 13.78 7.34
CA THR A 400 -6.03 13.71 6.73
C THR A 400 -5.37 12.33 6.56
N ALA A 401 -6.11 11.21 6.54
CA ALA A 401 -5.55 9.90 6.18
C ALA A 401 -6.65 8.91 5.75
N GLN A 402 -6.81 8.72 4.44
CA GLN A 402 -7.62 7.63 3.88
C GLN A 402 -6.71 6.46 3.52
N VAL A 403 -7.10 5.24 3.88
CA VAL A 403 -6.42 4.01 3.46
C VAL A 403 -7.34 3.21 2.55
N VAL A 404 -6.73 2.58 1.54
CA VAL A 404 -7.39 1.60 0.69
C VAL A 404 -7.30 0.26 1.40
N ARG A 405 -8.44 -0.32 1.79
CA ARG A 405 -8.53 -1.56 2.55
C ARG A 405 -9.18 -2.67 1.76
N ARG A 406 -8.73 -3.90 1.97
CA ARG A 406 -9.52 -5.11 1.68
C ARG A 406 -9.67 -5.87 2.98
N SER A 407 -10.91 -6.08 3.44
CA SER A 407 -11.21 -6.82 4.66
C SER A 407 -11.11 -8.34 4.47
N THR A 408 -11.08 -8.82 3.23
CA THR A 408 -10.85 -10.22 2.86
C THR A 408 -10.05 -10.28 1.56
N ALA A 409 -9.37 -11.41 1.30
CA ALA A 409 -8.60 -11.62 0.07
C ALA A 409 -9.44 -11.46 -1.22
N ALA A 410 -10.75 -11.71 -1.13
CA ALA A 410 -11.71 -11.58 -2.23
C ALA A 410 -12.62 -10.33 -2.14
N GLY A 411 -12.50 -9.53 -1.08
CA GLY A 411 -13.37 -8.36 -0.87
C GLY A 411 -13.05 -7.22 -1.83
N ALA A 412 -14.06 -6.37 -2.11
CA ALA A 412 -13.86 -5.11 -2.79
C ALA A 412 -12.92 -4.21 -1.97
N PHE A 413 -12.04 -3.46 -2.65
CA PHE A 413 -11.34 -2.37 -2.00
C PHE A 413 -12.34 -1.34 -1.49
N SER A 414 -12.28 -1.01 -0.20
CA SER A 414 -13.02 0.10 0.40
C SER A 414 -12.06 1.21 0.79
N VAL A 415 -12.54 2.45 0.67
CA VAL A 415 -11.84 3.60 1.25
C VAL A 415 -12.37 3.78 2.66
N SER A 416 -11.47 3.75 3.62
CA SER A 416 -11.81 3.85 5.04
C SER A 416 -10.82 4.75 5.76
N GLN A 417 -11.25 5.37 6.85
CA GLN A 417 -10.34 6.05 7.75
C GLN A 417 -9.60 5.01 8.59
N LEU A 418 -8.27 5.13 8.63
CA LEU A 418 -7.46 4.31 9.52
C LEU A 418 -7.77 4.72 10.97
N ALA A 419 -8.50 3.89 11.72
CA ALA A 419 -8.73 4.18 13.14
C ALA A 419 -7.39 4.14 13.87
N VAL A 420 -7.22 5.00 14.90
CA VAL A 420 -6.00 5.03 15.73
C VAL A 420 -5.73 3.65 16.38
N THR A 421 -6.79 2.89 16.68
CA THR A 421 -6.71 1.51 17.17
C THR A 421 -6.13 0.53 16.14
N GLU A 422 -6.34 0.78 14.84
CA GLU A 422 -5.82 -0.03 13.74
C GLU A 422 -4.37 0.32 13.39
N LEU A 423 -3.90 1.55 13.67
CA LEU A 423 -2.45 1.82 13.77
C LEU A 423 -1.79 0.96 14.86
N GLY A 424 -2.53 0.60 15.91
CA GLY A 424 -2.05 -0.33 16.94
C GLY A 424 -1.87 -1.77 16.43
N ALA A 425 -2.61 -2.17 15.38
CA ALA A 425 -2.55 -3.49 14.76
C ALA A 425 -1.51 -3.60 13.62
N ILE A 426 -1.18 -2.48 12.97
CA ILE A 426 0.11 -2.33 12.29
C ILE A 426 1.13 -2.18 13.41
N ASN A 427 1.43 -3.29 14.09
CA ASN A 427 2.24 -3.41 15.30
C ASN A 427 3.15 -2.20 15.43
N ALA A 428 2.91 -1.37 16.44
CA ALA A 428 3.38 0.01 16.67
C ALA A 428 4.92 0.20 16.74
N ASN A 429 5.66 -0.65 16.05
CA ASN A 429 7.04 -1.05 16.19
C ASN A 429 7.31 -2.24 15.22
N THR A 430 6.98 -2.14 13.93
CA THR A 430 7.40 -3.13 12.91
C THR A 430 7.93 -2.44 11.67
N VAL A 431 9.00 -2.99 11.08
CA VAL A 431 9.59 -2.55 9.80
C VAL A 431 9.60 -3.74 8.85
N VAL A 432 9.27 -3.50 7.58
CA VAL A 432 9.30 -4.52 6.52
C VAL A 432 10.68 -4.47 5.85
N GLY A 433 11.42 -5.58 5.91
CA GLY A 433 12.78 -5.65 5.40
C GLY A 433 13.32 -7.08 5.38
N ASN A 434 14.46 -7.26 4.71
CA ASN A 434 15.15 -8.54 4.63
C ASN A 434 16.42 -8.49 5.48
N PHE A 435 16.29 -8.89 6.75
CA PHE A 435 17.36 -8.79 7.74
C PHE A 435 18.26 -10.03 7.82
N THR A 436 17.84 -11.14 7.21
CA THR A 436 18.58 -12.42 7.23
C THR A 436 19.53 -12.59 6.05
N GLY A 437 19.63 -11.59 5.16
CA GLY A 437 20.43 -11.68 3.94
C GLY A 437 19.87 -12.66 2.91
N SER A 438 18.58 -12.99 3.02
CA SER A 438 17.87 -13.88 2.09
C SER A 438 17.64 -13.15 0.75
N SER A 439 17.25 -13.88 -0.30
CA SER A 439 16.65 -13.30 -1.52
C SER A 439 15.11 -13.36 -1.52
N ALA A 440 14.52 -13.84 -0.42
CA ALA A 440 13.08 -13.93 -0.26
C ALA A 440 12.41 -12.54 -0.13
N ASN A 441 11.09 -12.51 -0.37
CA ASN A 441 10.26 -11.32 -0.21
C ASN A 441 10.44 -10.70 1.20
N PRO A 442 10.50 -9.36 1.32
CA PRO A 442 10.63 -8.68 2.61
C PRO A 442 9.55 -9.11 3.61
N ALA A 443 9.95 -9.41 4.85
CA ALA A 443 9.04 -9.85 5.91
C ALA A 443 8.81 -8.71 6.93
N ALA A 444 7.68 -8.75 7.62
CA ALA A 444 7.42 -7.86 8.76
C ALA A 444 8.26 -8.31 9.96
N ASN A 445 9.10 -7.42 10.48
CA ASN A 445 9.97 -7.66 11.63
C ASN A 445 9.64 -6.68 12.75
N ALA A 446 9.63 -7.15 13.99
CA ALA A 446 9.44 -6.28 15.15
C ALA A 446 10.64 -5.33 15.34
N MET A 447 10.34 -4.04 15.53
CA MET A 447 11.27 -3.02 16.02
C MET A 447 11.11 -2.92 17.53
N PRO A 448 12.05 -3.42 18.34
CA PRO A 448 11.90 -3.33 19.78
C PRO A 448 11.94 -1.86 20.25
N SER A 449 11.15 -1.51 21.27
CA SER A 449 11.20 -0.19 21.90
C SER A 449 12.38 -0.13 22.88
N CYS A 450 13.49 0.45 22.47
CA CYS A 450 14.67 0.66 23.34
C CYS A 450 14.46 1.90 24.21
N SER A 451 13.46 1.86 25.10
CA SER A 451 12.89 3.00 25.82
C SER A 451 13.57 3.32 27.17
N THR A 452 14.72 2.71 27.48
CA THR A 452 15.52 3.13 28.64
C THR A 452 16.49 4.23 28.23
N SER A 453 16.86 5.12 29.17
CA SER A 453 17.89 6.16 28.96
C SER A 453 19.28 5.62 28.63
N THR A 454 19.42 4.29 28.51
CA THR A 454 20.67 3.55 28.35
C THR A 454 20.57 2.48 27.25
N SER A 455 19.57 2.50 26.37
CA SER A 455 19.48 1.53 25.27
C SER A 455 19.42 2.22 23.91
N ALA A 456 19.99 1.59 22.89
CA ALA A 456 19.76 1.97 21.49
C ALA A 456 19.40 0.76 20.63
N LEU A 457 18.88 1.06 19.46
CA LEU A 457 18.65 0.10 18.39
C LEU A 457 19.99 -0.33 17.79
N ASN A 458 20.22 -1.63 17.70
CA ASN A 458 21.37 -2.20 17.01
C ASN A 458 20.90 -3.15 15.91
N TYR A 459 21.51 -3.06 14.73
CA TYR A 459 21.27 -3.99 13.64
C TYR A 459 22.35 -5.07 13.60
N THR A 460 21.94 -6.33 13.69
CA THR A 460 22.81 -7.49 13.55
C THR A 460 22.49 -8.19 12.22
N SER A 461 23.48 -8.25 11.32
CA SER A 461 23.36 -8.98 10.06
C SER A 461 22.95 -10.44 10.30
N GLY A 462 21.91 -10.92 9.62
CA GLY A 462 21.41 -12.29 9.79
C GLY A 462 20.32 -12.44 10.85
N THR A 463 20.19 -11.48 11.78
CA THR A 463 19.30 -11.58 12.96
C THR A 463 18.31 -10.42 13.08
N GLY A 464 18.59 -9.26 12.48
CA GLY A 464 17.70 -8.09 12.48
C GLY A 464 18.00 -7.06 13.56
N VAL A 465 17.00 -6.25 13.91
CA VAL A 465 17.13 -5.11 14.83
C VAL A 465 16.78 -5.53 16.25
N GLY A 466 17.72 -5.38 17.18
CA GLY A 466 17.55 -5.65 18.61
C GLY A 466 17.78 -4.40 19.47
N CYS A 467 17.41 -4.45 20.75
CA CYS A 467 17.90 -3.48 21.73
C CYS A 467 19.23 -3.94 22.30
N VAL A 468 20.20 -3.04 22.33
CA VAL A 468 21.42 -3.21 23.13
C VAL A 468 21.30 -2.32 24.35
N ALA A 469 21.44 -2.92 25.53
CA ALA A 469 21.64 -2.16 26.75
C ALA A 469 23.08 -1.68 26.75
N PHE A 470 23.27 -0.38 26.58
CA PHE A 470 24.48 0.24 27.02
C PHE A 470 24.43 0.23 28.55
N GLY A 471 25.40 -0.40 29.21
CA GLY A 471 25.68 -0.01 30.60
C GLY A 471 25.95 1.50 30.65
N THR A 472 26.18 2.06 31.84
CA THR A 472 26.47 3.49 32.08
C THR A 472 27.72 4.04 31.34
N ALA A 473 28.27 3.32 30.37
CA ALA A 473 29.56 3.52 29.70
C ALA A 473 29.50 3.84 28.20
N ALA A 474 28.35 3.91 27.52
CA ALA A 474 28.33 4.06 26.04
C ALA A 474 27.99 5.45 25.50
N LEU A 475 28.47 6.49 26.17
CA LEU A 475 28.78 7.76 25.51
C LEU A 475 30.24 8.08 25.82
N GLN A 476 31.17 7.46 25.08
CA GLN A 476 32.36 8.13 24.53
C GLN A 476 33.33 7.13 23.87
N ASN A 477 34.00 7.64 22.85
CA ASN A 477 35.18 7.08 22.21
C ASN A 477 36.25 6.70 23.25
N THR A 478 36.32 5.43 23.67
CA THR A 478 37.32 4.93 24.62
C THR A 478 38.54 4.38 23.90
N GLY A 479 39.54 5.23 23.74
CA GLY A 479 40.91 4.79 24.01
C GLY A 479 40.96 4.22 25.44
N THR A 480 41.59 3.07 25.58
CA THR A 480 41.73 2.24 26.77
C THR A 480 41.86 2.99 28.10
N SER A 481 40.81 2.96 28.92
CA SER A 481 40.89 2.57 30.35
C SER A 481 39.47 2.39 30.91
N GLY A 482 39.14 1.15 31.28
CA GLY A 482 37.95 0.85 32.06
C GLY A 482 38.20 1.13 33.54
N ALA A 483 37.16 1.63 34.22
CA ALA A 483 36.99 1.84 35.67
C ALA A 483 37.32 3.25 36.23
N ASN A 484 36.25 3.91 36.68
CA ASN A 484 36.13 4.78 37.87
C ASN A 484 37.04 5.99 38.14
N VAL A 485 38.01 6.36 37.31
CA VAL A 485 38.82 7.56 37.57
C VAL A 485 38.25 8.74 36.77
N PRO A 486 37.81 9.85 37.42
CA PRO A 486 37.59 11.11 36.73
C PRO A 486 38.83 11.45 35.90
N LEU A 487 38.65 11.94 34.67
CA LEU A 487 39.77 12.44 33.88
C LEU A 487 40.52 13.47 34.75
N MET A 488 41.78 13.18 35.13
CA MET A 488 42.60 14.08 35.94
C MET A 488 43.15 15.24 35.09
N ASN A 489 42.34 15.78 34.18
CA ASN A 489 42.69 16.86 33.25
C ASN A 489 42.24 18.24 33.73
N GLY A 490 41.89 18.35 35.02
CA GLY A 490 41.47 19.59 35.68
C GLY A 490 41.54 19.47 37.20
N THR A 491 40.90 20.40 37.92
CA THR A 491 40.80 20.37 39.38
C THR A 491 39.94 19.19 39.83
N ASN A 492 40.54 18.24 40.55
CA ASN A 492 39.82 17.09 41.11
C ASN A 492 39.49 17.34 42.59
N THR A 493 38.25 17.09 42.99
CA THR A 493 37.83 17.08 44.40
C THR A 493 37.49 15.66 44.81
N TRP A 494 38.21 15.11 45.80
CA TRP A 494 37.98 13.76 46.32
C TRP A 494 37.22 13.85 47.65
N SER A 495 36.11 13.12 47.77
CA SER A 495 35.30 13.04 49.01
C SER A 495 35.86 12.04 50.04
N GLY A 496 36.93 11.33 49.70
CA GLY A 496 37.59 10.34 50.55
C GLY A 496 39.04 10.06 50.12
N GLY A 497 39.76 9.29 50.95
CA GLY A 497 41.16 8.96 50.73
C GLY A 497 41.39 8.17 49.43
N GLN A 498 42.47 8.50 48.73
CA GLN A 498 42.89 7.82 47.51
C GLN A 498 44.09 6.91 47.79
N LEU A 499 44.02 5.65 47.34
CA LEU A 499 45.10 4.68 47.47
C LEU A 499 45.72 4.40 46.09
N ILE A 500 47.00 4.71 45.94
CA ILE A 500 47.80 4.37 44.76
C ILE A 500 48.69 3.19 45.13
N THR A 501 48.38 1.99 44.62
CA THR A 501 49.11 0.74 44.92
C THR A 501 49.80 0.21 43.67
N THR A 502 51.04 -0.27 43.82
CA THR A 502 51.71 -1.11 42.80
C THR A 502 51.99 -2.49 43.38
N THR A 503 51.85 -3.53 42.56
CA THR A 503 52.17 -4.92 42.92
C THR A 503 53.50 -5.38 42.31
N THR A 504 54.17 -4.50 41.56
CA THR A 504 55.40 -4.81 40.83
C THR A 504 56.56 -3.95 41.33
N ALA A 505 57.61 -4.60 41.82
CA ALA A 505 58.83 -3.91 42.25
C ALA A 505 59.49 -3.15 41.09
N GLY A 506 60.14 -2.02 41.40
CA GLY A 506 60.86 -1.20 40.40
C GLY A 506 59.99 -0.26 39.56
N THR A 507 58.72 -0.07 39.92
CA THR A 507 57.82 0.89 39.27
C THR A 507 57.65 2.16 40.09
N ALA A 508 57.39 3.29 39.43
CA ALA A 508 57.06 4.57 40.07
C ALA A 508 55.53 4.80 39.98
N PRO A 509 54.73 4.35 40.96
CA PRO A 509 53.26 4.45 40.90
C PRO A 509 52.74 5.90 40.93
N PHE A 510 53.56 6.84 41.36
CA PHE A 510 53.27 8.27 41.32
C PHE A 510 54.50 9.01 40.76
N SER A 511 54.31 9.77 39.68
CA SER A 511 55.33 10.62 39.07
C SER A 511 54.71 11.97 38.74
N VAL A 512 55.38 13.04 39.15
CA VAL A 512 55.05 14.41 38.73
C VAL A 512 56.15 14.86 37.78
N THR A 513 55.81 15.03 36.50
CA THR A 513 56.77 15.34 35.44
C THR A 513 56.34 16.60 34.72
N SER A 514 57.28 17.54 34.56
CA SER A 514 57.13 18.68 33.65
C SER A 514 58.04 18.47 32.44
N THR A 515 57.55 18.75 31.24
CA THR A 515 58.34 18.79 30.01
C THR A 515 58.75 20.22 29.63
N ASP A 516 58.46 21.18 30.50
CA ASP A 516 58.81 22.58 30.28
C ASP A 516 60.34 22.76 30.33
N SER A 517 60.87 23.52 29.37
CA SER A 517 62.29 23.88 29.28
C SER A 517 62.57 25.31 29.77
N GLY A 518 61.55 26.00 30.27
CA GLY A 518 61.65 27.34 30.83
C GLY A 518 62.42 27.43 32.15
N ALA A 519 62.73 28.66 32.57
CA ALA A 519 63.46 28.95 33.80
C ALA A 519 62.58 28.95 35.08
N VAL A 520 61.29 28.65 34.94
CA VAL A 520 60.33 28.65 36.07
C VAL A 520 60.45 27.33 36.83
N ALA A 521 60.31 27.39 38.16
CA ALA A 521 60.37 26.20 39.00
C ALA A 521 59.22 25.23 38.67
N GLY A 522 59.56 24.00 38.29
CA GLY A 522 58.63 22.90 38.08
C GLY A 522 59.39 21.59 37.82
N PRO A 523 58.76 20.41 38.01
CA PRO A 523 57.42 20.17 38.54
C PRO A 523 57.28 20.49 40.05
N ILE A 524 56.06 20.79 40.51
CA ILE A 524 55.77 21.12 41.92
C ILE A 524 54.82 20.07 42.51
N LEU A 525 55.20 19.47 43.63
CA LEU A 525 54.28 18.74 44.52
C LEU A 525 53.85 19.67 45.66
N GLN A 526 52.62 20.16 45.62
CA GLN A 526 52.09 21.08 46.62
C GLN A 526 51.21 20.35 47.65
N ILE A 527 51.51 20.56 48.93
CA ILE A 527 50.67 20.13 50.05
C ILE A 527 50.17 21.38 50.76
N TYR A 528 48.85 21.52 50.87
CA TYR A 528 48.22 22.67 51.49
C TYR A 528 47.18 22.22 52.50
N ARG A 529 47.41 22.55 53.77
CA ARG A 529 46.42 22.41 54.85
C ARG A 529 45.57 23.68 54.89
N ASN A 530 44.38 23.61 54.30
CA ASN A 530 43.41 24.70 54.37
C ASN A 530 42.72 24.72 55.75
N SER A 531 43.38 25.32 56.76
CA SER A 531 42.82 25.49 58.11
C SER A 531 42.18 26.87 58.24
N SER A 532 40.94 26.95 58.71
CA SER A 532 40.28 28.22 59.06
C SER A 532 40.71 28.78 60.42
N SER A 533 41.50 28.02 61.19
CA SER A 533 41.99 28.39 62.52
C SER A 533 43.45 27.95 62.71
N PRO A 534 44.41 28.48 61.93
CA PRO A 534 45.81 28.13 62.07
C PRO A 534 46.36 28.59 63.43
N ALA A 535 47.14 27.73 64.09
CA ALA A 535 47.76 28.00 65.39
C ALA A 535 49.21 27.49 65.45
N ALA A 536 49.98 28.01 66.41
CA ALA A 536 51.30 27.50 66.71
C ALA A 536 51.26 25.99 67.01
N ALA A 537 52.28 25.29 66.53
CA ALA A 537 52.42 23.83 66.53
C ALA A 537 51.50 23.03 65.59
N ASP A 538 50.71 23.67 64.72
CA ASP A 538 49.97 22.96 63.68
C ASP A 538 50.90 22.25 62.68
N VAL A 539 50.66 20.96 62.42
CA VAL A 539 51.36 20.21 61.37
C VAL A 539 50.69 20.46 60.02
N LEU A 540 51.44 21.05 59.09
CA LEU A 540 50.99 21.47 57.76
C LEU A 540 51.02 20.33 56.73
N GLY A 541 51.92 19.36 56.92
CA GLY A 541 52.07 18.19 56.05
C GLY A 541 53.02 17.16 56.66
N ASN A 542 52.87 15.91 56.27
CA ASN A 542 53.67 14.79 56.79
C ASN A 542 53.90 13.75 55.69
N PHE A 543 55.16 13.34 55.52
CA PHE A 543 55.56 12.22 54.68
C PHE A 543 56.06 11.09 55.56
N GLN A 544 55.46 9.91 55.42
CA GLN A 544 55.75 8.77 56.28
C GLN A 544 56.29 7.59 55.47
N PHE A 545 57.31 6.95 56.04
CA PHE A 545 57.83 5.69 55.56
C PHE A 545 57.30 4.58 56.45
N LEU A 546 56.32 3.83 55.93
CA LEU A 546 55.68 2.74 56.65
C LEU A 546 56.32 1.39 56.31
N GLY A 547 56.35 0.50 57.30
CA GLY A 547 56.77 -0.89 57.14
C GLY A 547 56.13 -1.75 58.22
N ASN A 548 56.17 -3.07 58.03
CA ASN A 548 55.77 -4.02 59.07
C ASN A 548 56.96 -4.34 59.97
N ASN A 549 56.70 -4.58 61.26
CA ASN A 549 57.68 -5.24 62.12
C ASN A 549 57.63 -6.77 61.91
N THR A 550 58.21 -7.56 62.83
CA THR A 550 58.12 -9.03 62.79
C THR A 550 56.70 -9.58 62.96
N THR A 551 55.71 -8.71 63.19
CA THR A 551 54.27 -8.98 63.08
C THR A 551 53.70 -8.16 61.92
N PRO A 552 52.63 -8.61 61.23
CA PRO A 552 52.08 -7.91 60.06
C PRO A 552 51.25 -6.67 60.44
N VAL A 553 51.82 -5.78 61.25
CA VAL A 553 51.23 -4.50 61.67
C VAL A 553 52.02 -3.38 61.01
N SER A 554 51.35 -2.57 60.19
CA SER A 554 51.93 -1.39 59.55
C SER A 554 52.29 -0.34 60.59
N ARG A 555 53.53 0.16 60.54
CA ARG A 555 54.07 1.20 61.43
C ARG A 555 54.87 2.21 60.63
N ALA A 556 54.78 3.49 60.99
CA ALA A 556 55.69 4.51 60.49
C ALA A 556 57.05 4.35 61.20
N TYR A 557 58.11 4.10 60.44
CA TYR A 557 59.46 3.95 61.00
C TYR A 557 60.23 5.28 61.01
N GLY A 558 59.88 6.17 60.10
CA GLY A 558 60.43 7.50 60.02
C GLY A 558 59.65 8.36 59.05
N GLY A 559 59.96 9.64 59.06
CA GLY A 559 59.28 10.60 58.21
C GLY A 559 59.83 11.99 58.40
N PHE A 560 59.16 12.91 57.74
CA PHE A 560 59.38 14.33 57.94
C PHE A 560 58.06 15.08 57.88
N GLN A 561 57.96 16.10 58.71
CA GLN A 561 56.77 16.93 58.81
C GLN A 561 57.15 18.41 58.84
N VAL A 562 56.26 19.24 58.33
CA VAL A 562 56.38 20.70 58.46
C VAL A 562 55.37 21.18 59.48
N ARG A 563 55.82 22.03 60.40
CA ARG A 563 55.01 22.58 61.49
C ARG A 563 55.08 24.09 61.50
N LEU A 564 53.94 24.72 61.76
CA LEU A 564 53.80 26.15 61.99
C LEU A 564 54.30 26.47 63.40
N ILE A 565 55.21 27.43 63.53
CA ILE A 565 55.77 27.85 64.82
C ILE A 565 55.07 29.14 65.29
N ASP A 566 54.91 30.09 64.38
CA ASP A 566 54.10 31.29 64.59
C ASP A 566 53.14 31.45 63.41
N ALA A 567 51.85 31.59 63.72
CA ALA A 567 50.78 31.77 62.74
C ALA A 567 50.44 33.25 62.51
N THR A 568 51.10 34.16 63.23
CA THR A 568 50.79 35.58 63.24
C THR A 568 51.30 36.26 61.96
N PRO A 569 50.45 37.07 61.28
CA PRO A 569 50.86 37.75 60.05
C PRO A 569 52.12 38.61 60.23
N ALA A 570 53.04 38.49 59.28
CA ALA A 570 54.35 39.15 59.24
C ALA A 570 55.38 38.71 60.28
N SER A 571 55.07 37.68 61.09
CA SER A 571 56.03 37.00 61.96
C SER A 571 55.97 35.48 61.79
N GLU A 572 55.47 35.00 60.65
CA GLU A 572 55.27 33.57 60.41
C GLU A 572 56.61 32.80 60.42
N ASP A 573 56.70 31.82 61.32
CA ASP A 573 57.84 30.93 61.44
C ASP A 573 57.41 29.49 61.10
N GLY A 574 58.27 28.79 60.37
CA GLY A 574 58.10 27.36 60.03
C GLY A 574 59.22 26.51 60.58
N ALA A 575 58.92 25.24 60.87
CA ALA A 575 59.90 24.23 61.23
C ALA A 575 59.70 22.95 60.43
N PHE A 576 60.78 22.38 59.94
CA PHE A 576 60.85 21.06 59.32
C PHE A 576 61.42 20.07 60.33
N ASP A 577 60.61 19.12 60.77
CA ASP A 577 60.96 18.13 61.77
C ASP A 577 61.25 16.77 61.10
N PHE A 578 62.39 16.16 61.44
CA PHE A 578 62.73 14.79 61.10
C PHE A 578 62.29 13.86 62.22
N THR A 579 61.43 12.89 61.91
CA THR A 579 60.85 11.97 62.90
C THR A 579 61.41 10.55 62.72
N ALA A 580 61.60 9.86 63.84
CA ALA A 580 61.98 8.45 63.83
C ALA A 580 61.35 7.70 65.01
N TYR A 581 60.86 6.50 64.72
CA TYR A 581 60.35 5.56 65.70
C TYR A 581 61.52 4.83 66.37
N VAL A 582 61.69 5.02 67.68
CA VAL A 582 62.77 4.39 68.45
C VAL A 582 62.18 3.79 69.72
N ALA A 583 62.46 2.51 69.96
CA ALA A 583 62.09 1.80 71.18
C ALA A 583 60.62 1.93 71.61
N GLY A 584 59.69 1.96 70.65
CA GLY A 584 58.25 1.98 70.94
C GLY A 584 57.58 3.35 70.85
N ALA A 585 58.32 4.43 70.58
CA ALA A 585 57.78 5.78 70.51
C ALA A 585 58.31 6.57 69.30
N ASP A 586 57.41 7.36 68.71
CA ASP A 586 57.78 8.39 67.73
C ASP A 586 58.45 9.57 68.45
N GLY A 587 59.51 10.09 67.86
CA GLY A 587 60.18 11.28 68.37
C GLY A 587 60.83 12.09 67.26
N ILE A 588 60.81 13.41 67.43
CA ILE A 588 61.58 14.33 66.61
C ILE A 588 63.06 14.15 66.95
N ARG A 589 63.89 13.92 65.93
CA ARG A 589 65.34 13.70 66.08
C ARG A 589 66.13 14.93 65.69
N ALA A 590 65.63 15.70 64.73
CA ALA A 590 66.19 16.97 64.34
C ALA A 590 65.09 17.90 63.84
N THR A 591 65.30 19.21 64.01
CA THR A 591 64.41 20.24 63.53
C THR A 591 65.23 21.31 62.81
N VAL A 592 64.76 21.73 61.63
CA VAL A 592 65.28 22.89 60.89
C VAL A 592 64.21 23.98 60.91
N GLY A 593 64.52 25.14 61.47
CA GLY A 593 63.65 26.32 61.45
C GLY A 593 64.51 27.56 61.45
N ASN A 594 64.28 28.46 62.41
CA ASN A 594 65.19 29.57 62.63
C ASN A 594 66.60 29.12 63.05
N GLY A 595 66.87 27.85 63.35
CA GLY A 595 68.21 27.26 63.44
C GLY A 595 68.18 25.77 63.11
N PHE A 596 69.26 25.03 63.37
CA PHE A 596 69.26 23.57 63.29
C PHE A 596 69.38 22.97 64.70
N SER A 597 68.42 22.16 65.14
CA SER A 597 68.54 21.42 66.40
C SER A 597 68.59 19.92 66.18
N VAL A 598 69.31 19.23 67.08
CA VAL A 598 69.38 17.76 67.15
C VAL A 598 69.10 17.32 68.58
N GLY A 599 68.13 16.42 68.75
CA GLY A 599 67.75 15.86 70.05
C GLY A 599 67.04 16.82 71.01
N THR A 600 66.64 18.00 70.52
CA THR A 600 65.81 19.00 71.22
C THR A 600 64.96 19.76 70.20
N THR A 601 63.85 20.35 70.62
CA THR A 601 62.99 21.20 69.77
C THR A 601 63.24 22.70 69.98
N THR A 602 64.08 23.08 70.94
CA THR A 602 64.42 24.49 71.22
C THR A 602 65.42 25.03 70.19
N MET A 603 65.12 26.19 69.60
CA MET A 603 65.99 26.88 68.62
C MET A 603 66.68 28.08 69.24
N LEU A 604 67.94 28.30 68.88
CA LEU A 604 68.72 29.48 69.32
C LEU A 604 68.81 30.59 68.25
N GLY A 605 68.17 30.40 67.08
CA GLY A 605 68.11 31.39 66.01
C GLY A 605 69.09 31.16 64.85
N ILE A 606 69.07 32.07 63.87
CA ILE A 606 69.70 31.86 62.55
C ILE A 606 71.22 31.74 62.72
N GLY A 607 71.81 30.77 62.03
CA GLY A 607 73.25 30.49 62.10
C GLY A 607 73.69 29.64 63.29
N THR A 608 72.76 29.08 64.06
CA THR A 608 73.07 28.20 65.21
C THR A 608 72.85 26.71 64.91
N VAL A 609 73.70 25.86 65.51
CA VAL A 609 73.48 24.41 65.65
C VAL A 609 73.32 24.09 67.12
N ASN A 610 72.14 23.63 67.52
CA ASN A 610 71.81 23.28 68.90
C ASN A 610 71.80 21.76 69.09
N ALA A 611 72.60 21.24 70.02
CA ALA A 611 72.62 19.83 70.37
C ALA A 611 72.37 19.65 71.88
N ASN A 612 71.49 18.74 72.25
CA ASN A 612 71.09 18.51 73.65
C ASN A 612 72.23 17.94 74.53
N THR A 613 73.26 17.33 73.93
CA THR A 613 74.35 16.69 74.68
C THR A 613 75.73 17.21 74.29
N PHE A 614 76.26 16.83 73.13
CA PHE A 614 77.59 17.21 72.68
C PHE A 614 77.63 17.44 71.17
N LEU A 615 78.34 18.48 70.73
CA LEU A 615 78.76 18.64 69.35
C LEU A 615 80.18 18.09 69.22
N LYS A 616 80.35 17.03 68.42
CA LYS A 616 81.66 16.39 68.21
C LYS A 616 82.27 16.87 66.89
N SER A 617 83.36 17.64 66.97
CA SER A 617 84.20 17.98 65.81
C SER A 617 85.17 16.83 65.50
N GLY A 618 85.60 16.72 64.24
CA GLY A 618 86.65 15.76 63.84
C GLY A 618 87.99 16.07 64.51
N ILE A 619 88.78 15.03 64.77
CA ILE A 619 90.16 15.15 65.26
C ILE A 619 91.12 14.76 64.13
N VAL A 620 92.02 15.66 63.75
CA VAL A 620 92.99 15.46 62.66
C VAL A 620 94.43 15.66 63.15
N ALA A 621 95.43 15.29 62.36
CA ALA A 621 96.79 15.77 62.63
C ALA A 621 96.90 17.27 62.25
N VAL A 622 97.81 18.03 62.88
CA VAL A 622 98.03 19.45 62.58
C VAL A 622 98.36 19.64 61.10
N GLY A 623 99.15 18.75 60.51
CA GLY A 623 99.49 18.77 59.07
C GLY A 623 98.31 18.46 58.14
N SER A 624 97.18 17.99 58.66
CA SER A 624 95.95 17.72 57.91
C SER A 624 94.89 18.81 58.11
N LEU A 625 95.20 19.86 58.88
CA LEU A 625 94.32 21.02 58.94
C LEU A 625 94.27 21.70 57.56
N PRO A 626 93.08 22.11 57.09
CA PRO A 626 92.98 22.85 55.83
C PRO A 626 93.67 24.21 55.95
N THR A 627 93.98 24.87 54.83
CA THR A 627 94.58 26.21 54.88
C THR A 627 93.69 27.16 55.68
N CYS A 628 94.26 27.79 56.72
CA CYS A 628 93.58 28.86 57.45
C CYS A 628 93.70 30.16 56.65
N ASN A 629 92.58 30.73 56.27
CA ASN A 629 92.47 31.98 55.51
C ASN A 629 91.13 32.67 55.85
N ALA A 630 90.86 33.85 55.27
CA ALA A 630 89.62 34.59 55.50
C ALA A 630 88.34 33.79 55.20
N SER A 631 88.38 32.78 54.34
CA SER A 631 87.22 31.92 54.05
C SER A 631 86.99 30.82 55.09
N THR A 632 88.01 30.45 55.88
CA THR A 632 87.96 29.39 56.88
C THR A 632 88.07 29.91 58.31
N GLU A 633 88.12 31.24 58.49
CA GLU A 633 88.12 31.91 59.79
C GLU A 633 86.94 31.44 60.66
N GLY A 634 87.21 31.17 61.94
CA GLY A 634 86.23 30.67 62.90
C GLY A 634 85.96 29.17 62.82
N ALA A 635 86.48 28.47 61.80
CA ALA A 635 86.40 27.01 61.76
C ALA A 635 87.10 26.40 62.97
N ARG A 636 86.52 25.35 63.56
CA ARG A 636 87.04 24.65 64.73
C ARG A 636 87.34 23.18 64.42
N TYR A 637 88.49 22.70 64.89
CA TYR A 637 88.90 21.31 64.80
C TYR A 637 89.47 20.85 66.14
N GLY A 638 89.53 19.53 66.36
CA GLY A 638 90.50 18.97 67.29
C GLY A 638 91.75 18.57 66.52
N VAL A 639 92.94 18.74 67.12
CA VAL A 639 94.16 18.10 66.62
C VAL A 639 94.61 16.97 67.54
N SER A 640 95.28 15.96 66.99
CA SER A 640 95.76 14.79 67.75
C SER A 640 97.23 14.82 68.14
N ASP A 641 98.04 15.65 67.48
CA ASP A 641 99.51 15.58 67.48
C ASP A 641 100.17 16.95 67.72
N SER A 642 99.51 17.83 68.48
CA SER A 642 100.12 19.11 68.83
C SER A 642 101.37 18.88 69.67
N ASN A 643 102.44 19.61 69.36
CA ASN A 643 103.67 19.65 70.15
C ASN A 643 103.55 20.53 71.41
N ALA A 644 102.39 21.13 71.66
CA ALA A 644 102.13 21.84 72.90
C ALA A 644 102.19 20.86 74.09
N ALA A 645 103.11 21.10 75.03
CA ALA A 645 103.33 20.21 76.18
C ALA A 645 102.11 20.12 77.13
N SER A 646 101.20 21.09 77.08
CA SER A 646 99.86 21.12 77.72
C SER A 646 99.10 22.39 77.27
N TYR A 647 97.83 22.57 77.67
CA TYR A 647 97.06 23.82 77.47
C TYR A 647 97.77 25.10 77.99
N THR A 648 98.85 24.94 78.77
CA THR A 648 99.68 26.02 79.32
C THR A 648 100.56 26.71 78.27
N ALA A 649 100.69 26.17 77.05
CA ALA A 649 101.41 26.83 75.94
C ALA A 649 100.71 28.11 75.40
N GLY A 650 99.58 28.50 76.01
CA GLY A 650 98.86 29.74 75.74
C GLY A 650 97.69 29.51 74.79
N ILE A 651 96.46 29.64 75.28
CA ILE A 651 95.28 29.82 74.42
C ILE A 651 95.59 30.96 73.45
N GLY A 652 95.42 30.71 72.15
CA GLY A 652 95.79 31.63 71.07
C GLY A 652 97.16 31.40 70.44
N ALA A 653 97.99 30.45 70.89
CA ALA A 653 99.24 30.11 70.20
C ALA A 653 98.99 29.42 68.85
N ILE A 654 99.83 29.66 67.84
CA ILE A 654 99.77 28.94 66.56
C ILE A 654 100.05 27.46 66.83
N VAL A 655 99.16 26.58 66.40
CA VAL A 655 99.31 25.15 66.61
C VAL A 655 100.43 24.62 65.71
N ALA A 656 101.35 23.86 66.30
CA ALA A 656 102.38 23.13 65.58
C ALA A 656 102.26 21.63 65.85
N GLY A 657 102.49 20.82 64.81
CA GLY A 657 102.47 19.36 64.89
C GLY A 657 103.75 18.78 65.48
N GLY A 658 103.80 17.46 65.61
CA GLY A 658 105.00 16.72 66.04
C GLY A 658 105.02 16.35 67.54
N GLY A 659 103.90 16.45 68.25
CA GLY A 659 103.74 15.93 69.61
C GLY A 659 102.64 14.87 69.74
N ALA A 660 102.17 14.65 70.96
CA ALA A 660 101.12 13.67 71.27
C ALA A 660 99.88 14.30 71.95
N THR A 661 99.86 15.63 72.10
CA THR A 661 98.82 16.33 72.83
C THR A 661 97.62 16.62 71.94
N ARG A 662 96.42 16.33 72.44
CA ARG A 662 95.16 16.66 71.76
C ARG A 662 94.63 18.00 72.26
N VAL A 663 94.42 18.93 71.35
CA VAL A 663 93.89 20.27 71.69
C VAL A 663 92.83 20.70 70.67
N PRO A 664 91.79 21.44 71.08
CA PRO A 664 90.94 22.16 70.15
C PRO A 664 91.74 23.30 69.51
N VAL A 665 91.46 23.54 68.24
CA VAL A 665 92.05 24.64 67.48
C VAL A 665 90.96 25.37 66.71
N TYR A 666 91.18 26.66 66.47
CA TYR A 666 90.36 27.47 65.58
C TYR A 666 91.23 28.24 64.59
N CYS A 667 90.69 28.52 63.41
CA CYS A 667 91.34 29.37 62.42
C CYS A 667 91.05 30.85 62.73
N ASP A 668 92.08 31.69 62.83
CA ASP A 668 91.95 33.15 63.07
C ASP A 668 91.94 33.98 61.76
N GLY A 669 91.73 33.32 60.61
CA GLY A 669 91.80 33.93 59.29
C GLY A 669 93.20 33.92 58.66
N THR A 670 94.25 33.52 59.39
CA THR A 670 95.61 33.35 58.85
C THR A 670 96.32 32.09 59.35
N ASN A 671 96.17 31.73 60.63
CA ASN A 671 96.80 30.60 61.29
C ASN A 671 95.80 29.79 62.11
N TRP A 672 96.07 28.50 62.26
CA TRP A 672 95.38 27.68 63.25
C TRP A 672 95.95 27.95 64.64
N ARG A 673 95.08 28.31 65.57
CA ARG A 673 95.44 28.60 66.96
C ARG A 673 94.79 27.64 67.92
N ILE A 674 95.44 27.38 69.04
CA ILE A 674 94.91 26.55 70.13
C ILE A 674 93.80 27.32 70.86
N GLY A 675 92.57 26.80 70.93
CA GLY A 675 91.44 27.42 71.67
C GLY A 675 90.03 27.02 71.21
#